data_AF-A0AAV9UW83-F1
#
_entry.id   AF-A0AAV9UW83-F1
#
_cell.length_a   1.000
_cell.length_b   1.000
_cell.length_c   1.000
_cell.angle_alpha   90.00
_cell.angle_beta   90.00
_cell.angle_gamma   90.00
#
_symmetry.space_group_name_H-M   'P 1'
#
loop_
_entity.id
_entity.type
_entity.pdbx_description
1 polymer ?
#
loop_
_entity_poly.entity_id
_entity_poly.type
_entity_poly.pdbx_seq_one_letter_code
_entity_poly.pdbx_strand_id
1 'polypeptide(L)'
;MATDQTILIVDATESQDQILQNGPFHHISVSPNGSYVALYTGDGKVWVIDVKFQQKLSEYDSGKTGEIPIDVQWCGVDSVVLVWEDEVHMVGPNGAALRWYYDSRVNLVPEMDGIRMITTEKCEFLQRVPDVTRSIFEFGSASPPAGLLEAVGHLERKSPKADDAIQLIRPSLPEAVAACVQAAGHEFDVGWQKQLLKAASFGKSVLELYNSDDFVEMCKTLRVLNAVRYYEVGLGITMDQLERLTPDKLIERLVARQEHLLALRISDYLSLPTDKIYIHWACMKVKLSADDEDSICKDIVQKLKNERGIAYDAIAKAAFEEGRGRLATQLLNHEPRAGRQVPLLMSMEEDEIALDKAIESSDSDLVFYVLLHLKKKLPVATFFRMINNRPVAYSIIETSAKYQDTELLKDLYYQDDRKTDGANVILRESLAQENFTTRIDKLKLASKLLKDSKDHLIEAAALEESIRLLTLQESLERDIFEESFVGLPLNETIFKLTRLGFHPRANKIRTEFKMPDKRFWWIKLRGLVAKREWAEIEEWSKSKTSPIGWEPFFNECLSAGNTKVAAIFIPKCKNLSHTERINMWVQCGMVAKAGEEAVAARDYHALEALLPKATGAAIPEIQRMMQKLRPSR
;
A
#
# COMPACT_ATOMS: atom_id res chain seq x y z
N MET A 1 3.80 -32.60 34.53
CA MET A 1 4.76 -33.72 34.45
C MET A 1 4.49 -34.66 35.61
N ALA A 2 4.28 -35.95 35.37
CA ALA A 2 4.17 -36.95 36.44
C ALA A 2 5.56 -37.27 37.01
N THR A 3 5.67 -37.42 38.32
CA THR A 3 6.81 -38.04 39.00
C THR A 3 6.35 -39.36 39.66
N ASP A 4 7.26 -40.11 40.27
CA ASP A 4 6.94 -41.40 40.91
C ASP A 4 5.87 -41.28 42.02
N GLN A 5 5.68 -40.09 42.61
CA GLN A 5 4.75 -39.88 43.73
C GLN A 5 3.66 -38.84 43.43
N THR A 6 3.96 -37.79 42.66
CA THR A 6 3.11 -36.60 42.52
C THR A 6 3.08 -36.08 41.07
N ILE A 7 2.39 -34.96 40.85
CA ILE A 7 2.36 -34.24 39.58
C ILE A 7 2.92 -32.84 39.79
N LEU A 8 3.85 -32.44 38.93
CA LEU A 8 4.42 -31.10 38.88
C LEU A 8 3.81 -30.30 37.73
N ILE A 9 3.31 -29.10 38.00
CA ILE A 9 3.02 -28.09 36.98
C ILE A 9 4.31 -27.30 36.78
N VAL A 10 4.79 -27.22 35.54
CA VAL A 10 6.07 -26.58 35.22
C VAL A 10 5.81 -25.51 34.17
N ASP A 11 6.26 -24.29 34.44
CA ASP A 11 6.32 -23.20 33.46
C ASP A 11 7.78 -22.75 33.24
N ALA A 12 8.00 -21.66 32.50
CA ALA A 12 9.33 -21.18 32.17
C ALA A 12 10.13 -20.63 33.38
N THR A 13 9.46 -20.39 34.51
CA THR A 13 9.99 -19.67 35.69
C THR A 13 9.93 -20.47 36.98
N GLU A 14 8.96 -21.38 37.12
CA GLU A 14 8.72 -22.14 38.35
C GLU A 14 8.25 -23.58 38.08
N SER A 15 8.45 -24.42 39.09
CA SER A 15 7.87 -25.76 39.18
C SER A 15 7.06 -25.87 40.46
N GLN A 16 5.75 -26.08 40.33
CA GLN A 16 4.84 -26.21 41.46
C GLN A 16 4.38 -27.66 41.62
N ASP A 17 4.69 -28.24 42.77
CA ASP A 17 4.19 -29.55 43.19
C ASP A 17 2.71 -29.47 43.59
N GLN A 18 1.90 -30.36 43.02
CA GLN A 18 0.48 -30.48 43.35
C GLN A 18 0.22 -31.38 44.58
N ILE A 19 1.28 -31.94 45.19
CA ILE A 19 1.28 -32.67 46.47
C ILE A 19 0.30 -33.86 46.46
N LEU A 20 0.22 -34.57 45.33
CA LEU A 20 -0.50 -35.84 45.24
C LEU A 20 0.34 -36.95 45.88
N GLN A 21 -0.30 -37.93 46.52
CA GLN A 21 0.40 -38.98 47.29
C GLN A 21 0.21 -40.40 46.73
N ASN A 22 -0.50 -40.53 45.61
CA ASN A 22 -0.93 -41.82 45.06
C ASN A 22 -0.31 -42.12 43.69
N GLY A 23 0.87 -41.53 43.43
CA GLY A 23 1.71 -41.95 42.32
C GLY A 23 2.20 -43.40 42.49
N PRO A 24 2.76 -44.00 41.43
CA PRO A 24 3.08 -43.34 40.15
C PRO A 24 1.83 -43.12 39.30
N PHE A 25 1.81 -42.01 38.53
CA PHE A 25 0.75 -41.73 37.56
C PHE A 25 1.26 -42.05 36.15
N HIS A 26 0.72 -43.09 35.53
CA HIS A 26 1.15 -43.56 34.21
C HIS A 26 0.53 -42.78 33.05
N HIS A 27 -0.69 -42.27 33.22
CA HIS A 27 -1.37 -41.43 32.23
C HIS A 27 -1.95 -40.18 32.88
N ILE A 28 -1.87 -39.07 32.14
CA ILE A 28 -2.48 -37.79 32.49
C ILE A 28 -3.18 -37.27 31.23
N SER A 29 -4.49 -37.02 31.31
CA SER A 29 -5.25 -36.40 30.23
C SER A 29 -6.16 -35.29 30.75
N VAL A 30 -6.13 -34.13 30.10
CA VAL A 30 -6.98 -32.98 30.45
C VAL A 30 -8.28 -33.02 29.64
N SER A 31 -9.41 -32.65 30.25
CA SER A 31 -10.70 -32.60 29.57
C SER A 31 -10.71 -31.54 28.46
N PRO A 32 -11.53 -31.69 27.39
CA PRO A 32 -11.53 -30.75 26.25
C PRO A 32 -11.82 -29.29 26.61
N ASN A 33 -12.52 -29.05 27.71
CA ASN A 33 -12.84 -27.71 28.23
C ASN A 33 -11.87 -27.23 29.33
N GLY A 34 -10.83 -28.00 29.66
CA GLY A 34 -9.82 -27.65 30.65
C GLY A 34 -10.30 -27.64 32.11
N SER A 35 -11.47 -28.22 32.39
CA SER A 35 -12.05 -28.20 33.75
C SER A 35 -11.54 -29.33 34.64
N TYR A 36 -11.21 -30.48 34.05
CA TYR A 36 -10.89 -31.71 34.78
C TYR A 36 -9.64 -32.39 34.23
N VAL A 37 -9.01 -33.21 35.07
CA VAL A 37 -7.85 -34.03 34.72
C VAL A 37 -8.13 -35.47 35.10
N ALA A 38 -7.91 -36.38 34.15
CA ALA A 38 -7.95 -37.81 34.33
C ALA A 38 -6.54 -38.33 34.59
N LEU A 39 -6.35 -39.05 35.69
CA LEU A 39 -5.08 -39.61 36.13
C LEU A 39 -5.21 -41.13 36.25
N TYR A 40 -4.35 -41.88 35.56
CA TYR A 40 -4.24 -43.33 35.76
C TYR A 40 -3.10 -43.64 36.72
N THR A 41 -3.43 -44.27 37.83
CA THR A 41 -2.53 -44.60 38.94
C THR A 41 -1.91 -45.99 38.78
N GLY A 42 -0.74 -46.21 39.38
CA GLY A 42 -0.02 -47.49 39.34
C GLY A 42 -0.74 -48.66 40.02
N ASP A 43 -1.70 -48.41 40.92
CA ASP A 43 -2.54 -49.46 41.51
C ASP A 43 -3.73 -49.85 40.60
N GLY A 44 -3.82 -49.28 39.41
CA GLY A 44 -4.81 -49.63 38.39
C GLY A 44 -6.11 -48.83 38.47
N LYS A 45 -6.08 -47.63 39.06
CA LYS A 45 -7.28 -46.78 39.22
C LYS A 45 -7.24 -45.54 38.35
N VAL A 46 -8.42 -45.10 37.94
CA VAL A 46 -8.64 -43.82 37.25
C VAL A 46 -9.20 -42.82 38.22
N TRP A 47 -8.54 -41.68 38.35
CA TRP A 47 -9.00 -40.56 39.13
C TRP A 47 -9.41 -39.43 38.22
N VAL A 48 -10.61 -38.90 38.43
CA VAL A 48 -11.01 -37.61 37.86
C VAL A 48 -10.87 -36.58 38.95
N ILE A 49 -10.02 -35.58 38.73
CA ILE A 49 -9.73 -34.49 39.65
C ILE A 49 -10.00 -33.16 38.95
N ASP A 50 -10.30 -32.11 39.70
CA ASP A 50 -10.36 -30.76 39.14
C ASP A 50 -8.97 -30.30 38.63
N VAL A 51 -8.93 -29.36 37.70
CA VAL A 51 -7.66 -28.86 37.12
C VAL A 51 -6.72 -28.21 38.14
N LYS A 52 -7.24 -27.84 39.32
CA LYS A 52 -6.45 -27.29 40.43
C LYS A 52 -5.87 -28.38 41.36
N PHE A 53 -6.17 -29.65 41.09
CA PHE A 53 -5.75 -30.79 41.89
C PHE A 53 -6.18 -30.72 43.37
N GLN A 54 -7.28 -30.02 43.67
CA GLN A 54 -7.80 -29.80 45.03
C GLN A 54 -8.87 -30.82 45.40
N GLN A 55 -9.70 -31.25 44.45
CA GLN A 55 -10.85 -32.10 44.72
C GLN A 55 -10.91 -33.29 43.77
N LYS A 56 -10.76 -34.50 44.34
CA LYS A 56 -11.07 -35.75 43.63
C LYS A 56 -12.59 -35.88 43.47
N LEU A 57 -13.04 -35.95 42.22
CA LEU A 57 -14.46 -35.98 41.84
C LEU A 57 -14.97 -37.40 41.62
N SER A 58 -14.15 -38.27 41.02
CA SER A 58 -14.51 -39.65 40.72
C SER A 58 -13.29 -40.56 40.86
N GLU A 59 -13.51 -41.79 41.28
CA GLU A 59 -12.52 -42.86 41.32
C GLU A 59 -13.14 -44.12 40.71
N TYR A 60 -12.39 -44.79 39.85
CA TYR A 60 -12.76 -46.06 39.28
C TYR A 60 -11.60 -47.05 39.37
N ASP A 61 -11.87 -48.25 39.89
CA ASP A 61 -10.93 -49.35 39.89
C ASP A 61 -11.12 -50.20 38.63
N SER A 62 -10.11 -50.23 37.77
CA SER A 62 -10.16 -51.02 36.53
C SER A 62 -10.08 -52.52 36.79
N GLY A 63 -9.65 -52.95 37.97
CA GLY A 63 -9.36 -54.35 38.31
C GLY A 63 -8.10 -54.88 37.61
N LYS A 64 -7.35 -54.02 36.90
CA LYS A 64 -6.19 -54.34 36.07
C LYS A 64 -4.88 -53.86 36.74
N THR A 65 -4.67 -54.23 38.00
CA THR A 65 -3.48 -53.82 38.76
C THR A 65 -2.20 -54.31 38.07
N GLY A 66 -1.30 -53.39 37.71
CA GLY A 66 -0.05 -53.70 37.02
C GLY A 66 -0.12 -53.73 35.49
N GLU A 67 -1.32 -53.63 34.90
CA GLU A 67 -1.51 -53.49 33.45
C GLU A 67 -1.81 -52.03 33.09
N ILE A 68 -0.87 -51.40 32.40
CA ILE A 68 -1.00 -50.00 31.99
C ILE A 68 -1.90 -49.94 30.73
N PRO A 69 -2.96 -49.11 30.72
CA PRO A 69 -3.77 -48.90 29.52
C PRO A 69 -2.89 -48.34 28.39
N ILE A 70 -3.19 -48.75 27.16
CA ILE A 70 -2.52 -48.24 25.96
C ILE A 70 -2.81 -46.75 25.79
N ASP A 71 -4.05 -46.34 26.08
CA ASP A 71 -4.47 -44.95 25.97
C ASP A 71 -5.57 -44.62 26.98
N VAL A 72 -5.61 -43.35 27.39
CA VAL A 72 -6.60 -42.78 28.31
C VAL A 72 -7.02 -41.42 27.78
N GLN A 73 -8.25 -41.33 27.27
CA GLN A 73 -8.76 -40.13 26.59
C GLN A 73 -10.14 -39.75 27.09
N TRP A 74 -10.50 -38.48 26.92
CA TRP A 74 -11.84 -38.00 27.27
C TRP A 74 -12.85 -38.26 26.16
N CYS A 75 -14.05 -38.70 26.54
CA CYS A 75 -15.22 -38.76 25.67
C CYS A 75 -16.16 -37.60 26.06
N GLY A 76 -16.12 -36.54 25.26
CA GLY A 76 -16.72 -35.26 25.64
C GLY A 76 -16.07 -34.69 26.91
N VAL A 77 -16.87 -34.12 27.80
CA VAL A 77 -16.38 -33.49 29.06
C VAL A 77 -16.62 -34.37 30.29
N ASP A 78 -17.51 -35.37 30.19
CA ASP A 78 -18.12 -36.01 31.36
C ASP A 78 -17.66 -37.44 31.61
N SER A 79 -16.84 -38.01 30.72
CA SER A 79 -16.40 -39.40 30.80
C SER A 79 -14.99 -39.62 30.26
N VAL A 80 -14.32 -40.64 30.81
CA VAL A 80 -12.95 -41.03 30.45
C VAL A 80 -12.97 -42.43 29.88
N VAL A 81 -12.34 -42.63 28.73
CA VAL A 81 -12.21 -43.91 28.05
C VAL A 81 -10.80 -44.44 28.19
N LEU A 82 -10.70 -45.69 28.61
CA LEU A 82 -9.46 -46.44 28.77
C LEU A 82 -9.44 -47.59 27.78
N VAL A 83 -8.29 -47.78 27.13
CA VAL A 83 -8.11 -48.85 26.15
C VAL A 83 -6.92 -49.71 26.53
N TRP A 84 -7.13 -51.02 26.59
CA TRP A 84 -6.10 -52.06 26.61
C TRP A 84 -6.08 -52.81 25.26
N GLU A 85 -5.34 -53.91 25.13
CA GLU A 85 -5.22 -54.63 23.84
C GLU A 85 -6.56 -55.15 23.32
N ASP A 86 -7.42 -55.66 24.20
CA ASP A 86 -8.68 -56.33 23.89
C ASP A 86 -9.90 -55.76 24.63
N GLU A 87 -9.70 -54.74 25.48
CA GLU A 87 -10.74 -54.17 26.36
C GLU A 87 -10.82 -52.65 26.27
N VAL A 88 -12.04 -52.13 26.27
CA VAL A 88 -12.32 -50.70 26.36
C VAL A 88 -13.29 -50.41 27.49
N HIS A 89 -12.90 -49.54 28.43
CA HIS A 89 -13.74 -49.13 29.55
C HIS A 89 -14.07 -47.64 29.43
N MET A 90 -15.36 -47.28 29.40
CA MET A 90 -15.81 -45.89 29.51
C MET A 90 -16.29 -45.65 30.94
N VAL A 91 -15.56 -44.80 31.65
CA VAL A 91 -15.82 -44.41 33.04
C VAL A 91 -16.60 -43.10 33.04
N GLY A 92 -17.82 -43.16 33.55
CA GLY A 92 -18.66 -41.99 33.80
C GLY A 92 -18.50 -41.43 35.22
N PRO A 93 -19.35 -40.47 35.59
CA PRO A 93 -19.37 -39.91 36.94
C PRO A 93 -19.63 -40.98 38.01
N ASN A 94 -19.11 -40.75 39.22
CA ASN A 94 -19.28 -41.63 40.39
C ASN A 94 -18.73 -43.07 40.22
N GLY A 95 -17.76 -43.27 39.34
CA GLY A 95 -17.11 -44.57 39.13
C GLY A 95 -17.97 -45.59 38.37
N ALA A 96 -19.09 -45.19 37.76
CA ALA A 96 -19.85 -46.05 36.87
C ALA A 96 -19.04 -46.34 35.60
N ALA A 97 -19.03 -47.59 35.12
CA ALA A 97 -18.28 -47.94 33.92
C ALA A 97 -19.05 -48.86 32.97
N LEU A 98 -18.91 -48.60 31.68
CA LEU A 98 -19.31 -49.49 30.59
C LEU A 98 -18.06 -50.18 30.03
N ARG A 99 -18.19 -51.44 29.63
CA ARG A 99 -17.08 -52.27 29.14
C ARG A 99 -17.43 -52.91 27.81
N TRP A 100 -16.50 -52.85 26.88
CA TRP A 100 -16.57 -53.52 25.58
C TRP A 100 -15.29 -54.31 25.32
N TYR A 101 -15.40 -55.35 24.51
CA TYR A 101 -14.30 -56.24 24.14
C TYR A 101 -14.13 -56.22 22.63
N TYR A 102 -12.89 -56.13 22.16
CA TYR A 102 -12.54 -56.01 20.75
C TYR A 102 -11.50 -57.06 20.36
N ASP A 103 -11.66 -57.64 19.17
CA ASP A 103 -10.72 -58.62 18.61
C ASP A 103 -9.44 -57.97 18.02
N SER A 104 -9.41 -56.64 17.95
CA SER A 104 -8.30 -55.87 17.39
C SER A 104 -8.07 -54.61 18.19
N ARG A 105 -6.84 -54.08 18.13
CA ARG A 105 -6.46 -52.85 18.82
C ARG A 105 -7.36 -51.69 18.43
N VAL A 106 -7.90 -51.01 19.44
CA VAL A 106 -8.68 -49.79 19.28
C VAL A 106 -7.77 -48.56 19.39
N ASN A 107 -7.91 -47.62 18.46
CA ASN A 107 -7.28 -46.30 18.55
C ASN A 107 -8.33 -45.27 18.92
N LEU A 108 -8.04 -44.47 19.94
CA LEU A 108 -8.94 -43.42 20.40
C LEU A 108 -8.60 -42.09 19.71
N VAL A 109 -9.65 -41.38 19.27
CA VAL A 109 -9.53 -40.00 18.77
C VAL A 109 -10.55 -39.15 19.52
N PRO A 110 -10.12 -38.39 20.55
CA PRO A 110 -11.03 -37.55 21.33
C PRO A 110 -11.62 -36.44 20.46
N GLU A 111 -12.93 -36.24 20.58
CA GLU A 111 -13.66 -35.14 19.94
C GLU A 111 -14.39 -34.30 21.02
N MET A 112 -14.98 -33.18 20.62
CA MET A 112 -15.55 -32.22 21.60
C MET A 112 -16.77 -32.74 22.36
N ASP A 113 -17.53 -33.62 21.72
CA ASP A 113 -18.85 -34.13 22.12
C ASP A 113 -18.85 -35.65 22.30
N GLY A 114 -17.71 -36.31 22.08
CA GLY A 114 -17.56 -37.75 22.17
C GLY A 114 -16.14 -38.20 21.88
N ILE A 115 -16.00 -39.44 21.42
CA ILE A 115 -14.72 -40.03 21.03
C ILE A 115 -14.93 -40.98 19.85
N ARG A 116 -14.03 -40.96 18.87
CA ARG A 116 -14.01 -41.99 17.82
C ARG A 116 -13.12 -43.14 18.24
N MET A 117 -13.61 -44.34 18.01
CA MET A 117 -12.90 -45.59 18.23
C MET A 117 -12.64 -46.21 16.86
N ILE A 118 -11.37 -46.29 16.48
CA ILE A 118 -10.95 -46.73 15.16
C ILE A 118 -10.20 -48.05 15.29
N THR A 119 -10.74 -49.09 14.67
CA THR A 119 -10.15 -50.42 14.53
C THR A 119 -9.74 -50.65 13.07
N THR A 120 -9.18 -51.82 12.77
CA THR A 120 -8.88 -52.21 11.38
C THR A 120 -10.13 -52.40 10.52
N GLU A 121 -11.29 -52.63 11.13
CA GLU A 121 -12.54 -52.96 10.41
C GLU A 121 -13.63 -51.89 10.55
N LYS A 122 -13.67 -51.17 11.68
CA LYS A 122 -14.78 -50.29 12.03
C LYS A 122 -14.29 -48.95 12.58
N CYS A 123 -15.06 -47.90 12.29
CA CYS A 123 -14.98 -46.61 12.95
C CYS A 123 -16.29 -46.37 13.70
N GLU A 124 -16.23 -46.37 15.03
CA GLU A 124 -17.38 -46.18 15.91
C GLU A 124 -17.29 -44.81 16.58
N PHE A 125 -18.42 -44.18 16.86
CA PHE A 125 -18.48 -42.92 17.59
C PHE A 125 -19.23 -43.15 18.90
N LEU A 126 -18.55 -42.90 20.00
CA LEU A 126 -19.08 -43.02 21.35
C LEU A 126 -19.32 -41.63 21.91
N GLN A 127 -20.54 -41.38 22.37
CA GLN A 127 -20.98 -40.10 22.92
C GLN A 127 -21.98 -40.34 24.05
N ARG A 128 -22.02 -39.43 25.02
CA ARG A 128 -23.11 -39.39 26.00
C ARG A 128 -24.42 -39.05 25.29
N VAL A 129 -25.44 -39.88 25.48
CA VAL A 129 -26.78 -39.62 24.93
C VAL A 129 -27.24 -38.21 25.32
N PRO A 130 -27.55 -37.32 24.35
CA PRO A 130 -28.02 -35.97 24.64
C PRO A 130 -29.31 -35.95 25.46
N ASP A 131 -29.44 -35.00 26.37
CA ASP A 131 -30.59 -34.93 27.30
C ASP A 131 -31.93 -34.80 26.58
N VAL A 132 -31.95 -34.07 25.45
CA VAL A 132 -33.14 -33.92 24.60
C VAL A 132 -33.57 -35.25 23.99
N THR A 133 -32.63 -36.03 23.45
CA THR A 133 -32.87 -37.38 22.92
C THR A 133 -33.34 -38.32 24.02
N ARG A 134 -32.68 -38.30 25.18
CA ARG A 134 -33.08 -39.07 26.35
C ARG A 134 -34.52 -38.74 26.76
N SER A 135 -34.87 -37.47 26.85
CA SER A 135 -36.22 -37.05 27.27
C SER A 135 -37.33 -37.60 26.36
N ILE A 136 -37.03 -37.88 25.09
CA ILE A 136 -37.99 -38.40 24.11
C ILE A 136 -38.06 -39.93 24.15
N PHE A 137 -36.91 -40.60 24.21
CA PHE A 137 -36.82 -42.05 23.99
C PHE A 137 -36.62 -42.89 25.27
N GLU A 138 -36.40 -42.26 26.43
CA GLU A 138 -36.30 -42.98 27.71
C GLU A 138 -37.59 -43.79 27.96
N PHE A 139 -37.43 -45.06 28.33
CA PHE A 139 -38.56 -45.96 28.53
C PHE A 139 -39.50 -45.44 29.62
N GLY A 140 -40.77 -45.26 29.27
CA GLY A 140 -41.77 -44.70 30.19
C GLY A 140 -41.66 -43.18 30.38
N SER A 141 -40.94 -42.47 29.51
CA SER A 141 -40.90 -41.01 29.55
C SER A 141 -42.29 -40.41 29.41
N ALA A 142 -42.68 -39.60 30.39
CA ALA A 142 -43.89 -38.79 30.37
C ALA A 142 -43.61 -37.33 29.98
N SER A 143 -42.48 -37.08 29.31
CA SER A 143 -42.09 -35.74 28.90
C SER A 143 -43.00 -35.20 27.78
N PRO A 144 -43.23 -33.88 27.69
CA PRO A 144 -43.98 -33.30 26.58
C PRO A 144 -43.43 -33.65 25.17
N PRO A 145 -42.10 -33.67 24.93
CA PRO A 145 -41.52 -34.17 23.68
C PRO A 145 -41.87 -35.62 23.34
N ALA A 146 -41.83 -36.54 24.33
CA ALA A 146 -42.20 -37.94 24.14
C ALA A 146 -43.68 -38.09 23.79
N GLY A 147 -44.55 -37.35 24.49
CA GLY A 147 -45.99 -37.30 24.20
C GLY A 147 -46.29 -36.76 22.79
N LEU A 148 -45.51 -35.79 22.30
CA LEU A 148 -45.66 -35.27 20.94
C LEU A 148 -45.29 -36.33 19.88
N LEU A 149 -44.24 -37.11 20.12
CA LEU A 149 -43.86 -38.22 19.26
C LEU A 149 -44.93 -39.33 19.25
N GLU A 150 -45.49 -39.66 20.42
CA GLU A 150 -46.61 -40.60 20.54
C GLU A 150 -47.87 -40.10 19.80
N ALA A 151 -48.18 -38.82 19.90
CA ALA A 151 -49.29 -38.20 19.19
C ALA A 151 -49.15 -38.35 17.66
N VAL A 152 -47.93 -38.23 17.11
CA VAL A 152 -47.68 -38.55 15.69
C VAL A 152 -47.90 -40.01 15.39
N GLY A 153 -47.46 -40.93 16.27
CA GLY A 153 -47.73 -42.36 16.11
C GLY A 153 -49.23 -42.67 16.03
N HIS A 154 -50.05 -42.00 16.85
CA HIS A 154 -51.51 -42.09 16.77
C HIS A 154 -52.08 -41.47 15.48
N LEU A 155 -51.54 -40.34 15.04
CA LEU A 155 -51.94 -39.66 13.80
C LEU A 155 -51.67 -40.55 12.57
N GLU A 156 -50.51 -41.21 12.52
CA GLU A 156 -50.16 -42.14 11.44
C GLU A 156 -51.10 -43.35 11.38
N ARG A 157 -51.57 -43.81 12.55
CA ARG A 157 -52.59 -44.86 12.67
C ARG A 157 -54.02 -44.34 12.46
N LYS A 158 -54.20 -43.07 12.11
CA LYS A 158 -55.49 -42.38 11.96
C LYS A 158 -56.39 -42.50 13.19
N SER A 159 -55.78 -42.50 14.38
CA SER A 159 -56.49 -42.61 15.65
C SER A 159 -56.91 -41.22 16.16
N PRO A 160 -58.14 -41.04 16.66
CA PRO A 160 -58.58 -39.77 17.25
C PRO A 160 -57.81 -39.42 18.52
N LYS A 161 -57.16 -40.41 19.16
CA LYS A 161 -56.30 -40.23 20.34
C LYS A 161 -55.13 -39.28 20.12
N ALA A 162 -54.78 -38.97 18.86
CA ALA A 162 -53.77 -37.97 18.56
C ALA A 162 -54.16 -36.57 19.07
N ASP A 163 -55.45 -36.21 19.03
CA ASP A 163 -55.92 -34.92 19.55
C ASP A 163 -55.91 -34.91 21.07
N ASP A 164 -56.35 -35.99 21.72
CA ASP A 164 -56.28 -36.12 23.18
C ASP A 164 -54.84 -35.96 23.70
N ALA A 165 -53.88 -36.60 23.03
CA ALA A 165 -52.47 -36.54 23.36
C ALA A 165 -51.89 -35.12 23.19
N ILE A 166 -52.25 -34.40 22.12
CA ILE A 166 -51.75 -33.04 21.90
C ILE A 166 -52.38 -32.02 22.86
N GLN A 167 -53.66 -32.18 23.24
CA GLN A 167 -54.30 -31.31 24.23
C GLN A 167 -53.64 -31.47 25.62
N LEU A 168 -53.20 -32.67 25.97
CA LEU A 168 -52.52 -32.94 27.25
C LEU A 168 -51.21 -32.15 27.39
N ILE A 169 -50.45 -32.03 26.29
CA ILE A 169 -49.15 -31.34 26.27
C ILE A 169 -49.23 -29.89 25.78
N ARG A 170 -50.42 -29.38 25.45
CA ARG A 170 -50.63 -28.05 24.86
C ARG A 170 -49.91 -26.89 25.58
N PRO A 171 -49.86 -26.84 26.93
CA PRO A 171 -49.14 -25.77 27.63
C PRO A 171 -47.62 -25.73 27.36
N SER A 172 -47.00 -26.89 27.16
CA SER A 172 -45.56 -27.06 26.90
C SER A 172 -45.25 -27.45 25.46
N LEU A 173 -46.21 -27.29 24.55
CA LEU A 173 -46.07 -27.68 23.15
C LEU A 173 -44.92 -26.95 22.42
N PRO A 174 -44.66 -25.64 22.66
CA PRO A 174 -43.50 -24.97 22.06
C PRO A 174 -42.16 -25.63 22.46
N GLU A 175 -42.01 -25.99 23.74
CA GLU A 175 -40.82 -26.67 24.26
C GLU A 175 -40.69 -28.09 23.69
N ALA A 176 -41.81 -28.80 23.57
CA ALA A 176 -41.87 -30.12 22.95
C ALA A 176 -41.45 -30.10 21.48
N VAL A 177 -41.93 -29.12 20.72
CA VAL A 177 -41.54 -28.92 19.32
C VAL A 177 -40.04 -28.62 19.22
N ALA A 178 -39.52 -27.69 20.03
CA ALA A 178 -38.10 -27.34 20.03
C ALA A 178 -37.22 -28.54 20.38
N ALA A 179 -37.59 -29.34 21.39
CA ALA A 179 -36.86 -30.54 21.78
C ALA A 179 -36.86 -31.61 20.67
N CYS A 180 -37.98 -31.82 19.98
CA CYS A 180 -38.04 -32.73 18.83
C CYS A 180 -37.15 -32.25 17.66
N VAL A 181 -37.10 -30.94 17.41
CA VAL A 181 -36.19 -30.36 16.40
C VAL A 181 -34.74 -30.60 16.78
N GLN A 182 -34.35 -30.28 18.02
CA GLN A 182 -32.99 -30.46 18.51
C GLN A 182 -32.57 -31.94 18.53
N ALA A 183 -33.42 -32.83 19.03
CA ALA A 183 -33.15 -34.27 19.04
C ALA A 183 -32.93 -34.83 17.63
N ALA A 184 -33.65 -34.32 16.62
CA ALA A 184 -33.43 -34.73 15.23
C ALA A 184 -31.99 -34.45 14.77
N GLY A 185 -31.36 -33.37 15.25
CA GLY A 185 -29.97 -33.02 14.94
C GLY A 185 -28.92 -34.00 15.49
N HIS A 186 -29.22 -34.62 16.63
CA HIS A 186 -28.34 -35.59 17.28
C HIS A 186 -28.47 -37.01 16.70
N GLU A 187 -29.58 -37.32 16.03
CA GLU A 187 -29.78 -38.63 15.41
C GLU A 187 -28.98 -38.79 14.11
N PHE A 188 -28.44 -40.00 13.92
CA PHE A 188 -27.76 -40.39 12.66
C PHE A 188 -28.69 -41.16 11.71
N ASP A 189 -29.72 -41.82 12.25
CA ASP A 189 -30.68 -42.55 11.43
C ASP A 189 -31.69 -41.60 10.76
N VAL A 190 -31.75 -41.68 9.44
CA VAL A 190 -32.63 -40.81 8.64
C VAL A 190 -34.12 -41.08 8.91
N GLY A 191 -34.47 -42.29 9.33
CA GLY A 191 -35.83 -42.64 9.74
C GLY A 191 -36.25 -41.86 10.99
N TRP A 192 -35.45 -41.91 12.05
CA TRP A 192 -35.70 -41.18 13.29
C TRP A 192 -35.67 -39.66 13.11
N GLN A 193 -34.70 -39.13 12.35
CA GLN A 193 -34.68 -37.70 12.00
C GLN A 193 -36.01 -37.25 11.37
N LYS A 194 -36.54 -38.02 10.42
CA LYS A 194 -37.83 -37.71 9.77
C LYS A 194 -39.01 -37.82 10.73
N GLN A 195 -39.03 -38.82 11.61
CA GLN A 195 -40.10 -38.97 12.60
C GLN A 195 -40.13 -37.83 13.60
N LEU A 196 -38.97 -37.42 14.11
CA LEU A 196 -38.83 -36.28 15.02
C LEU A 196 -39.22 -34.95 14.36
N LEU A 197 -38.78 -34.71 13.13
CA LEU A 197 -39.20 -33.53 12.36
C LEU A 197 -40.70 -33.56 12.03
N LYS A 198 -41.29 -34.74 11.82
CA LYS A 198 -42.74 -34.88 11.63
C LYS A 198 -43.50 -34.54 12.91
N ALA A 199 -42.99 -34.93 14.08
CA ALA A 199 -43.51 -34.55 15.38
C ALA A 199 -43.45 -33.05 15.62
N ALA A 200 -42.30 -32.43 15.34
CA ALA A 200 -42.15 -30.98 15.38
C ALA A 200 -43.12 -30.27 14.41
N SER A 201 -43.24 -30.77 13.17
CA SER A 201 -44.16 -30.20 12.17
C SER A 201 -45.63 -30.33 12.58
N PHE A 202 -46.02 -31.43 13.23
CA PHE A 202 -47.37 -31.63 13.74
C PHE A 202 -47.67 -30.67 14.90
N GLY A 203 -46.78 -30.59 15.89
CA GLY A 203 -46.93 -29.68 17.02
C GLY A 203 -46.99 -28.21 16.57
N LYS A 204 -46.14 -27.81 15.63
CA LYS A 204 -46.17 -26.48 15.00
C LYS A 204 -47.53 -26.15 14.40
N SER A 205 -48.22 -27.11 13.76
CA SER A 205 -49.51 -26.86 13.11
C SER A 205 -50.65 -26.51 14.07
N VAL A 206 -50.48 -26.81 15.37
CA VAL A 206 -51.46 -26.56 16.43
C VAL A 206 -51.18 -25.24 17.16
N LEU A 207 -49.98 -24.68 17.03
CA LEU A 207 -49.59 -23.41 17.65
C LEU A 207 -50.07 -22.22 16.80
N GLU A 208 -50.70 -21.23 17.43
CA GLU A 208 -51.20 -20.02 16.75
C GLU A 208 -50.06 -19.08 16.32
N LEU A 209 -48.99 -19.02 17.11
CA LEU A 209 -47.79 -18.22 16.87
C LEU A 209 -46.55 -19.09 17.10
N TYR A 210 -45.83 -19.43 16.04
CA TYR A 210 -44.58 -20.20 16.12
C TYR A 210 -43.55 -19.70 15.10
N ASN A 211 -42.34 -19.38 15.56
CA ASN A 211 -41.23 -19.07 14.67
C ASN A 211 -40.67 -20.37 14.06
N SER A 212 -40.70 -20.46 12.73
CA SER A 212 -40.28 -21.66 12.00
C SER A 212 -38.79 -21.69 11.64
N ASP A 213 -38.04 -20.66 11.99
CA ASP A 213 -36.64 -20.51 11.60
C ASP A 213 -35.80 -21.71 12.06
N ASP A 214 -35.86 -22.08 13.35
CA ASP A 214 -35.09 -23.20 13.91
C ASP A 214 -35.42 -24.54 13.22
N PHE A 215 -36.69 -24.75 12.87
CA PHE A 215 -37.13 -25.94 12.15
C PHE A 215 -36.54 -25.99 10.73
N VAL A 216 -36.54 -24.84 10.04
CA VAL A 216 -36.00 -24.73 8.68
C VAL A 216 -34.48 -24.90 8.68
N GLU A 217 -33.79 -24.27 9.62
CA GLU A 217 -32.34 -24.38 9.77
C GLU A 217 -31.91 -25.81 10.14
N MET A 218 -32.64 -26.49 11.02
CA MET A 218 -32.38 -27.91 11.32
C MET A 218 -32.55 -28.78 10.06
N CYS A 219 -33.61 -28.57 9.26
CA CYS A 219 -33.80 -29.31 8.01
C CYS A 219 -32.64 -29.08 7.01
N LYS A 220 -32.16 -27.83 6.91
CA LYS A 220 -30.99 -27.51 6.07
C LYS A 220 -29.74 -28.23 6.57
N THR A 221 -29.48 -28.15 7.88
CA THR A 221 -28.32 -28.76 8.54
C THR A 221 -28.32 -30.28 8.37
N LEU A 222 -29.44 -30.94 8.63
CA LEU A 222 -29.58 -32.39 8.45
C LEU A 222 -29.37 -32.83 7.00
N ARG A 223 -29.80 -32.03 6.03
CA ARG A 223 -29.56 -32.34 4.61
C ARG A 223 -28.07 -32.37 4.29
N VAL A 224 -27.31 -31.41 4.82
CA VAL A 224 -25.85 -31.33 4.66
C VAL A 224 -25.18 -32.48 5.40
N LEU A 225 -25.53 -32.70 6.67
CA LEU A 225 -24.99 -33.78 7.50
C LEU A 225 -25.20 -35.14 6.84
N ASN A 226 -26.42 -35.45 6.39
CA ASN A 226 -26.71 -36.73 5.75
C ASN A 226 -25.95 -36.90 4.42
N ALA A 227 -25.73 -35.82 3.66
CA ALA A 227 -24.97 -35.88 2.43
C ALA A 227 -23.49 -36.21 2.69
N VAL A 228 -22.87 -35.61 3.71
CA VAL A 228 -21.46 -35.85 4.03
C VAL A 228 -21.23 -37.14 4.82
N ARG A 229 -22.23 -37.60 5.58
CA ARG A 229 -22.23 -38.89 6.29
C ARG A 229 -22.45 -40.09 5.37
N TYR A 230 -22.94 -39.88 4.14
CA TYR A 230 -23.16 -40.96 3.19
C TYR A 230 -21.88 -41.78 2.97
N TYR A 231 -22.00 -43.11 2.86
CA TYR A 231 -20.85 -44.02 2.96
C TYR A 231 -19.76 -43.77 1.90
N GLU A 232 -20.11 -43.26 0.72
CA GLU A 232 -19.13 -42.91 -0.33
C GLU A 232 -18.29 -41.69 0.03
N VAL A 233 -18.86 -40.76 0.82
CA VAL A 233 -18.16 -39.56 1.31
C VAL A 233 -17.42 -39.85 2.61
N GLY A 234 -18.09 -40.53 3.54
CA GLY A 234 -17.51 -41.09 4.77
C GLY A 234 -17.17 -40.07 5.87
N LEU A 235 -17.78 -38.88 5.89
CA LEU A 235 -17.55 -37.87 6.94
C LEU A 235 -18.63 -37.98 8.02
N GLY A 236 -18.40 -38.85 9.01
CA GLY A 236 -19.28 -39.09 10.15
C GLY A 236 -19.30 -37.96 11.19
N ILE A 237 -19.49 -36.70 10.78
CA ILE A 237 -19.48 -35.51 11.65
C ILE A 237 -20.81 -35.35 12.39
N THR A 238 -20.78 -34.95 13.66
CA THR A 238 -22.00 -34.61 14.44
C THR A 238 -22.48 -33.19 14.13
N MET A 239 -23.67 -32.82 14.62
CA MET A 239 -24.17 -31.44 14.50
C MET A 239 -23.27 -30.47 15.25
N ASP A 240 -22.95 -30.76 16.52
CA ASP A 240 -22.11 -29.91 17.38
C ASP A 240 -20.71 -29.68 16.77
N GLN A 241 -20.14 -30.73 16.15
CA GLN A 241 -18.88 -30.63 15.43
C GLN A 241 -19.00 -29.76 14.18
N LEU A 242 -20.10 -29.85 13.43
CA LEU A 242 -20.32 -29.02 12.25
C LEU A 242 -20.50 -27.54 12.64
N GLU A 243 -21.21 -27.25 13.72
CA GLU A 243 -21.37 -25.89 14.23
C GLU A 243 -20.03 -25.27 14.62
N ARG A 244 -19.17 -26.03 15.33
CA ARG A 244 -17.84 -25.56 15.71
C ARG A 244 -16.88 -25.47 14.51
N LEU A 245 -16.94 -26.43 13.59
CA LEU A 245 -16.10 -26.46 12.40
C LEU A 245 -16.47 -25.33 11.44
N THR A 246 -17.77 -25.01 11.34
CA THR A 246 -18.45 -24.17 10.35
C THR A 246 -18.60 -24.82 8.96
N PRO A 247 -19.67 -24.48 8.21
CA PRO A 247 -19.88 -24.97 6.84
C PRO A 247 -18.71 -24.65 5.89
N ASP A 248 -18.11 -23.46 5.97
CA ASP A 248 -16.97 -23.08 5.11
C ASP A 248 -15.80 -24.06 5.25
N LYS A 249 -15.48 -24.49 6.48
CA LYS A 249 -14.41 -25.46 6.72
C LYS A 249 -14.80 -26.89 6.35
N LEU A 250 -16.09 -27.23 6.41
CA LEU A 250 -16.57 -28.49 5.83
C LEU A 250 -16.32 -28.52 4.32
N ILE A 251 -16.63 -27.43 3.62
CA ILE A 251 -16.35 -27.30 2.18
C ILE A 251 -14.85 -27.45 1.90
N GLU A 252 -13.97 -26.79 2.66
CA GLU A 252 -12.51 -26.95 2.51
C GLU A 252 -12.07 -28.41 2.66
N ARG A 253 -12.64 -29.16 3.62
CA ARG A 253 -12.34 -30.60 3.80
C ARG A 253 -12.84 -31.46 2.63
N LEU A 254 -14.04 -31.18 2.11
CA LEU A 254 -14.57 -31.88 0.93
C LEU A 254 -13.70 -31.62 -0.31
N VAL A 255 -13.29 -30.36 -0.51
CA VAL A 255 -12.41 -29.95 -1.60
C VAL A 255 -11.04 -30.64 -1.50
N ALA A 256 -10.47 -30.75 -0.30
CA ALA A 256 -9.21 -31.47 -0.07
C ALA A 256 -9.33 -32.98 -0.37
N ARG A 257 -10.52 -33.56 -0.22
CA ARG A 257 -10.86 -34.95 -0.60
C ARG A 257 -11.25 -35.11 -2.07
N GLN A 258 -11.17 -34.04 -2.88
CA GLN A 258 -11.55 -34.01 -4.28
C GLN A 258 -13.06 -34.23 -4.54
N GLU A 259 -13.91 -34.01 -3.54
CA GLU A 259 -15.37 -34.09 -3.64
C GLU A 259 -15.97 -32.78 -4.18
N HIS A 260 -15.45 -32.27 -5.31
CA HIS A 260 -15.79 -30.93 -5.81
C HIS A 260 -17.26 -30.77 -6.15
N LEU A 261 -17.91 -31.80 -6.70
CA LEU A 261 -19.33 -31.74 -7.07
C LEU A 261 -20.22 -31.63 -5.81
N LEU A 262 -19.92 -32.41 -4.78
CA LEU A 262 -20.65 -32.34 -3.52
C LEU A 262 -20.42 -31.00 -2.82
N ALA A 263 -19.17 -30.53 -2.79
CA ALA A 263 -18.82 -29.22 -2.26
C ALA A 263 -19.59 -28.10 -2.97
N LEU A 264 -19.66 -28.10 -4.32
CA LEU A 264 -20.45 -27.11 -5.08
C LEU A 264 -21.93 -27.16 -4.71
N ARG A 265 -22.53 -28.35 -4.68
CA ARG A 265 -23.96 -28.50 -4.34
C ARG A 265 -24.28 -28.01 -2.93
N ILE A 266 -23.42 -28.29 -1.96
CA ILE A 266 -23.59 -27.81 -0.57
C ILE A 266 -23.39 -26.30 -0.52
N SER A 267 -22.38 -25.77 -1.21
CA SER A 267 -22.09 -24.34 -1.27
C SER A 267 -23.27 -23.56 -1.87
N ASP A 268 -23.80 -24.02 -3.01
CA ASP A 268 -24.98 -23.42 -3.66
C ASP A 268 -26.21 -23.48 -2.74
N TYR A 269 -26.44 -24.63 -2.08
CA TYR A 269 -27.56 -24.83 -1.18
C TYR A 269 -27.52 -23.89 0.04
N LEU A 270 -26.32 -23.64 0.57
CA LEU A 270 -26.10 -22.76 1.72
C LEU A 270 -25.79 -21.31 1.33
N SER A 271 -25.78 -20.98 0.03
CA SER A 271 -25.38 -19.67 -0.51
C SER A 271 -23.97 -19.24 -0.12
N LEU A 272 -23.03 -20.18 -0.06
CA LEU A 272 -21.61 -19.96 0.25
C LEU A 272 -20.78 -19.69 -1.03
N PRO A 273 -19.62 -19.03 -0.93
CA PRO A 273 -18.74 -18.79 -2.07
C PRO A 273 -18.18 -20.07 -2.70
N THR A 274 -18.27 -20.15 -4.04
CA THR A 274 -17.84 -21.32 -4.83
C THR A 274 -16.47 -21.15 -5.50
N ASP A 275 -15.88 -19.96 -5.43
CA ASP A 275 -14.63 -19.57 -6.08
C ASP A 275 -13.46 -20.49 -5.72
N LYS A 276 -13.29 -20.78 -4.42
CA LYS A 276 -12.23 -21.68 -3.93
C LYS A 276 -12.37 -23.11 -4.46
N ILE A 277 -13.61 -23.58 -4.64
CA ILE A 277 -13.89 -24.94 -5.12
C ILE A 277 -13.44 -25.05 -6.59
N TYR A 278 -13.81 -24.06 -7.40
CA TYR A 278 -13.42 -23.97 -8.79
C TYR A 278 -11.91 -23.82 -8.99
N ILE A 279 -11.26 -22.97 -8.19
CA ILE A 279 -9.80 -22.80 -8.23
C ILE A 279 -9.10 -24.12 -7.88
N HIS A 280 -9.51 -24.79 -6.80
CA HIS A 280 -8.90 -26.08 -6.43
C HIS A 280 -9.14 -27.16 -7.49
N TRP A 281 -10.33 -27.23 -8.07
CA TRP A 281 -10.63 -28.12 -9.19
C TRP A 281 -9.71 -27.86 -10.39
N ALA A 282 -9.53 -26.59 -10.77
CA ALA A 282 -8.68 -26.21 -11.89
C ALA A 282 -7.21 -26.58 -11.62
N CYS A 283 -6.70 -26.30 -10.41
CA CYS A 283 -5.37 -26.74 -9.99
C CYS A 283 -5.22 -28.26 -10.08
N MET A 284 -6.21 -29.04 -9.62
CA MET A 284 -6.16 -30.51 -9.75
C MET A 284 -6.21 -30.98 -11.20
N LYS A 285 -7.01 -30.33 -12.07
CA LYS A 285 -7.01 -30.63 -13.50
C LYS A 285 -5.64 -30.36 -14.14
N VAL A 286 -4.95 -29.28 -13.75
CA VAL A 286 -3.58 -29.01 -14.21
C VAL A 286 -2.60 -30.11 -13.76
N LYS A 287 -2.68 -30.53 -12.49
CA LYS A 287 -1.75 -31.49 -11.87
C LYS A 287 -1.93 -32.93 -12.38
N LEU A 288 -3.18 -33.36 -12.53
CA LEU A 288 -3.52 -34.77 -12.79
C LEU A 288 -3.73 -35.09 -14.28
N SER A 289 -3.95 -34.08 -15.13
CA SER A 289 -4.30 -34.32 -16.53
C SER A 289 -3.09 -34.70 -17.38
N ALA A 290 -3.22 -35.76 -18.18
CA ALA A 290 -2.25 -36.16 -19.19
C ALA A 290 -2.45 -35.46 -20.55
N ASP A 291 -3.52 -34.65 -20.67
CA ASP A 291 -3.83 -33.90 -21.88
C ASP A 291 -2.77 -32.83 -22.22
N ASP A 292 -2.77 -32.35 -23.46
CA ASP A 292 -1.91 -31.25 -23.89
C ASP A 292 -2.29 -29.92 -23.23
N GLU A 293 -1.32 -29.02 -23.11
CA GLU A 293 -1.48 -27.74 -22.40
C GLU A 293 -2.59 -26.85 -23.01
N ASP A 294 -2.74 -26.82 -24.34
CA ASP A 294 -3.75 -25.97 -24.98
C ASP A 294 -5.18 -26.51 -24.72
N SER A 295 -5.36 -27.84 -24.68
CA SER A 295 -6.63 -28.48 -24.31
C SER A 295 -6.98 -28.23 -22.84
N ILE A 296 -6.02 -28.39 -21.93
CA ILE A 296 -6.22 -28.11 -20.49
C ILE A 296 -6.65 -26.66 -20.28
N CYS A 297 -5.97 -25.71 -20.94
CA CYS A 297 -6.30 -24.29 -20.86
C CYS A 297 -7.74 -24.01 -21.31
N LYS A 298 -8.13 -24.56 -22.47
CA LYS A 298 -9.49 -24.39 -23.02
C LYS A 298 -10.56 -24.93 -22.07
N ASP A 299 -10.37 -26.13 -21.51
CA ASP A 299 -11.33 -26.74 -20.60
C ASP A 299 -11.52 -25.91 -19.32
N ILE A 300 -10.41 -25.45 -18.74
CA ILE A 300 -10.42 -24.60 -17.54
C ILE A 300 -11.14 -23.28 -17.84
N VAL A 301 -10.74 -22.57 -18.88
CA VAL A 301 -11.33 -21.27 -19.22
C VAL A 301 -12.80 -21.40 -19.59
N GLN A 302 -13.18 -22.45 -20.34
CA GLN A 302 -14.58 -22.69 -20.71
C GLN A 302 -15.45 -22.92 -19.48
N LYS A 303 -14.96 -23.67 -18.49
CA LYS A 303 -15.71 -23.93 -17.25
C LYS A 303 -15.78 -22.70 -16.34
N LEU A 304 -14.72 -21.90 -16.28
CA LEU A 304 -14.62 -20.75 -15.38
C LEU A 304 -15.16 -19.44 -15.96
N LYS A 305 -15.49 -19.39 -17.27
CA LYS A 305 -15.89 -18.16 -17.97
C LYS A 305 -17.07 -17.41 -17.34
N ASN A 306 -18.02 -18.13 -16.76
CA ASN A 306 -19.24 -17.53 -16.19
C ASN A 306 -19.12 -17.29 -14.67
N GLU A 307 -18.04 -17.76 -14.06
CA GLU A 307 -17.82 -17.69 -12.62
C GLU A 307 -17.14 -16.37 -12.23
N ARG A 308 -17.59 -15.79 -11.12
CA ARG A 308 -17.05 -14.52 -10.61
C ARG A 308 -16.02 -14.77 -9.51
N GLY A 309 -15.04 -13.87 -9.40
CA GLY A 309 -14.06 -13.90 -8.31
C GLY A 309 -12.93 -14.93 -8.47
N ILE A 310 -12.89 -15.66 -9.59
CA ILE A 310 -11.81 -16.61 -9.90
C ILE A 310 -10.46 -15.89 -9.98
N ALA A 311 -9.51 -16.40 -9.21
CA ALA A 311 -8.12 -15.97 -9.19
C ALA A 311 -7.29 -16.91 -10.07
N TYR A 312 -7.06 -16.51 -11.33
CA TYR A 312 -6.30 -17.29 -12.30
C TYR A 312 -4.81 -17.35 -11.92
N ASP A 313 -4.31 -16.41 -11.11
CA ASP A 313 -2.94 -16.41 -10.61
C ASP A 313 -2.59 -17.68 -9.81
N ALA A 314 -3.51 -18.17 -8.98
CA ALA A 314 -3.29 -19.42 -8.23
C ALA A 314 -3.21 -20.65 -9.15
N ILE A 315 -4.02 -20.68 -10.21
CA ILE A 315 -4.06 -21.78 -11.18
C ILE A 315 -2.78 -21.75 -12.05
N ALA A 316 -2.39 -20.55 -12.51
CA ALA A 316 -1.16 -20.34 -13.26
C ALA A 316 0.09 -20.72 -12.44
N LYS A 317 0.12 -20.36 -11.15
CA LYS A 317 1.19 -20.77 -10.24
C LYS A 317 1.27 -22.30 -10.12
N ALA A 318 0.14 -22.98 -9.95
CA ALA A 318 0.12 -24.44 -9.93
C ALA A 318 0.64 -25.04 -11.26
N ALA A 319 0.30 -24.46 -12.41
CA ALA A 319 0.84 -24.90 -13.70
C ALA A 319 2.36 -24.72 -13.80
N PHE A 320 2.88 -23.60 -13.30
CA PHE A 320 4.32 -23.34 -13.28
C PHE A 320 5.08 -24.31 -12.37
N GLU A 321 4.55 -24.59 -11.17
CA GLU A 321 5.14 -25.55 -10.21
C GLU A 321 5.20 -26.98 -10.77
N GLU A 322 4.25 -27.36 -11.63
CA GLU A 322 4.25 -28.64 -12.35
C GLU A 322 5.13 -28.63 -13.62
N GLY A 323 5.87 -27.56 -13.89
CA GLY A 323 6.75 -27.42 -15.05
C GLY A 323 6.06 -27.04 -16.37
N ARG A 324 4.78 -26.67 -16.34
CA ARG A 324 3.97 -26.29 -17.52
C ARG A 324 3.95 -24.77 -17.74
N GLY A 325 5.12 -24.21 -18.08
CA GLY A 325 5.30 -22.75 -18.18
C GLY A 325 4.43 -22.05 -19.25
N ARG A 326 4.20 -22.71 -20.39
CA ARG A 326 3.34 -22.15 -21.45
C ARG A 326 1.86 -22.13 -21.01
N LEU A 327 1.38 -23.19 -20.37
CA LEU A 327 0.05 -23.19 -19.74
C LEU A 327 -0.08 -22.09 -18.67
N ALA A 328 0.94 -21.92 -17.82
CA ALA A 328 0.94 -20.90 -16.78
C ALA A 328 0.76 -19.49 -17.35
N THR A 329 1.52 -19.13 -18.38
CA THR A 329 1.41 -17.82 -19.05
C THR A 329 0.07 -17.63 -19.76
N GLN A 330 -0.48 -18.67 -20.41
CA GLN A 330 -1.80 -18.62 -21.03
C GLN A 330 -2.92 -18.38 -20.01
N LEU A 331 -2.93 -19.12 -18.90
CA LEU A 331 -3.92 -18.96 -17.82
C LEU A 331 -3.80 -17.58 -17.17
N LEU A 332 -2.57 -17.08 -17.00
CA LEU A 332 -2.31 -15.80 -16.37
C LEU A 332 -2.78 -14.60 -17.22
N ASN A 333 -2.92 -14.74 -18.54
CA ASN A 333 -3.54 -13.73 -19.40
C ASN A 333 -5.04 -13.53 -19.10
N HIS A 334 -5.69 -14.50 -18.44
CA HIS A 334 -7.07 -14.39 -18.01
C HIS A 334 -7.24 -13.78 -16.62
N GLU A 335 -6.15 -13.48 -15.89
CA GLU A 335 -6.24 -12.74 -14.62
C GLU A 335 -6.43 -11.23 -14.90
N PRO A 336 -7.57 -10.63 -14.49
CA PRO A 336 -7.82 -9.21 -14.74
C PRO A 336 -6.97 -8.28 -13.87
N ARG A 337 -6.43 -8.76 -12.75
CA ARG A 337 -5.68 -7.95 -11.79
C ARG A 337 -4.19 -7.97 -12.11
N ALA A 338 -3.69 -6.90 -12.72
CA ALA A 338 -2.27 -6.73 -13.04
C ALA A 338 -1.35 -6.89 -11.80
N GLY A 339 -1.77 -6.39 -10.63
CA GLY A 339 -1.00 -6.54 -9.38
C GLY A 339 -0.82 -7.98 -8.89
N ARG A 340 -1.60 -8.95 -9.40
CA ARG A 340 -1.39 -10.39 -9.19
C ARG A 340 -0.63 -11.04 -10.34
N GLN A 341 -0.89 -10.54 -11.55
CA GLN A 341 -0.25 -10.99 -12.78
C GLN A 341 1.26 -10.76 -12.77
N VAL A 342 1.66 -9.52 -12.50
CA VAL A 342 3.04 -9.04 -12.63
C VAL A 342 4.00 -9.74 -11.66
N PRO A 343 3.71 -9.89 -10.35
CA PRO A 343 4.60 -10.62 -9.44
C PRO A 343 4.80 -12.08 -9.85
N LEU A 344 3.76 -12.74 -10.37
CA LEU A 344 3.86 -14.11 -10.84
C LEU A 344 4.74 -14.20 -12.10
N LEU A 345 4.53 -13.32 -13.10
CA LEU A 345 5.38 -13.23 -14.29
C LEU A 345 6.86 -13.04 -13.92
N MET A 346 7.14 -12.14 -12.97
CA MET A 346 8.51 -11.93 -12.48
C MET A 346 9.10 -13.18 -11.82
N SER A 347 8.31 -13.93 -11.05
CA SER A 347 8.77 -15.19 -10.45
C SER A 347 9.02 -16.30 -11.47
N MET A 348 8.37 -16.23 -12.64
CA MET A 348 8.57 -17.13 -13.78
C MET A 348 9.71 -16.66 -14.71
N GLU A 349 10.46 -15.61 -14.34
CA GLU A 349 11.52 -14.98 -15.14
C GLU A 349 11.06 -14.31 -16.45
N GLU A 350 9.75 -14.10 -16.62
CA GLU A 350 9.15 -13.42 -17.78
C GLU A 350 9.20 -11.89 -17.61
N ASP A 351 10.42 -11.36 -17.47
CA ASP A 351 10.71 -9.96 -17.11
C ASP A 351 10.11 -8.92 -18.08
N GLU A 352 10.22 -9.17 -19.40
CA GLU A 352 9.71 -8.25 -20.42
C GLU A 352 8.18 -8.18 -20.40
N ILE A 353 7.52 -9.35 -20.30
CA ILE A 353 6.07 -9.45 -20.23
C ILE A 353 5.56 -8.82 -18.92
N ALA A 354 6.27 -9.04 -17.81
CA ALA A 354 5.94 -8.41 -16.53
C ALA A 354 5.96 -6.88 -16.62
N LEU A 355 6.99 -6.31 -17.26
CA LEU A 355 7.09 -4.87 -17.45
C LEU A 355 6.00 -4.34 -18.37
N ASP A 356 5.71 -5.03 -19.48
CA ASP A 356 4.65 -4.64 -20.41
C ASP A 356 3.26 -4.67 -19.74
N LYS A 357 2.97 -5.72 -18.95
CA LYS A 357 1.73 -5.82 -18.18
C LYS A 357 1.61 -4.78 -17.07
N ALA A 358 2.71 -4.41 -16.44
CA ALA A 358 2.72 -3.30 -15.49
C ALA A 358 2.44 -1.96 -16.20
N ILE A 359 2.98 -1.74 -17.40
CA ILE A 359 2.72 -0.51 -18.18
C ILE A 359 1.25 -0.46 -18.63
N GLU A 360 0.72 -1.57 -19.13
CA GLU A 360 -0.69 -1.70 -19.54
C GLU A 360 -1.67 -1.43 -18.39
N SER A 361 -1.29 -1.74 -17.14
CA SER A 361 -2.12 -1.48 -15.96
C SER A 361 -2.24 0.00 -15.61
N SER A 362 -1.36 0.85 -16.15
CA SER A 362 -1.23 2.28 -15.81
C SER A 362 -0.96 2.56 -14.31
N ASP A 363 -0.57 1.54 -13.55
CA ASP A 363 -0.19 1.68 -12.14
C ASP A 363 1.31 2.04 -12.05
N SER A 364 1.59 3.31 -11.76
CA SER A 364 2.97 3.81 -11.67
C SER A 364 3.78 3.14 -10.56
N ASP A 365 3.14 2.73 -9.46
CA ASP A 365 3.82 2.04 -8.37
C ASP A 365 4.20 0.62 -8.79
N LEU A 366 3.30 -0.09 -9.48
CA LEU A 366 3.59 -1.41 -10.03
C LEU A 366 4.70 -1.37 -11.09
N VAL A 367 4.67 -0.38 -12.00
CA VAL A 367 5.74 -0.18 -12.99
C VAL A 367 7.08 0.09 -12.28
N PHE A 368 7.08 0.98 -11.28
CA PHE A 368 8.29 1.30 -10.53
C PHE A 368 8.82 0.10 -9.74
N TYR A 369 7.94 -0.71 -9.14
CA TYR A 369 8.28 -1.96 -8.46
C TYR A 369 9.01 -2.93 -9.40
N VAL A 370 8.48 -3.16 -10.60
CA VAL A 370 9.13 -4.02 -11.61
C VAL A 370 10.48 -3.45 -11.99
N LEU A 371 10.57 -2.15 -12.26
CA LEU A 371 11.80 -1.49 -12.66
C LEU A 371 12.91 -1.57 -11.59
N LEU A 372 12.57 -1.41 -10.31
CA LEU A 372 13.53 -1.56 -9.22
C LEU A 372 14.07 -2.99 -9.14
N HIS A 373 13.20 -3.99 -9.31
CA HIS A 373 13.61 -5.39 -9.34
C HIS A 373 14.53 -5.68 -10.53
N LEU A 374 14.17 -5.21 -11.72
CA LEU A 374 14.97 -5.37 -12.94
C LEU A 374 16.33 -4.66 -12.84
N LYS A 375 16.39 -3.44 -12.27
CA LYS A 375 17.65 -2.72 -12.02
C LYS A 375 18.58 -3.53 -11.12
N LYS A 376 18.05 -4.27 -10.15
CA LYS A 376 18.84 -5.11 -9.23
C LYS A 376 19.26 -6.44 -9.89
N LYS A 377 18.40 -7.03 -10.72
CA LYS A 377 18.61 -8.34 -11.36
C LYS A 377 19.54 -8.25 -12.57
N LEU A 378 19.37 -7.24 -13.42
CA LEU A 378 20.00 -7.17 -14.72
C LEU A 378 21.26 -6.27 -14.71
N PRO A 379 22.26 -6.56 -15.57
CA PRO A 379 23.31 -5.59 -15.87
C PRO A 379 22.72 -4.28 -16.42
N VAL A 380 23.32 -3.15 -16.04
CA VAL A 380 22.82 -1.80 -16.37
C VAL A 380 22.55 -1.61 -17.86
N ALA A 381 23.42 -2.11 -18.75
CA ALA A 381 23.21 -2.02 -20.20
C ALA A 381 22.00 -2.82 -20.69
N THR A 382 21.76 -4.01 -20.14
CA THR A 382 20.59 -4.83 -20.48
C THR A 382 19.30 -4.18 -19.96
N PHE A 383 19.36 -3.61 -18.76
CA PHE A 383 18.26 -2.85 -18.17
C PHE A 383 17.89 -1.63 -19.03
N PHE A 384 18.86 -0.82 -19.44
CA PHE A 384 18.62 0.33 -20.31
C PHE A 384 18.05 -0.06 -21.67
N ARG A 385 18.57 -1.12 -22.29
CA ARG A 385 17.98 -1.66 -23.54
C ARG A 385 16.52 -2.06 -23.37
N MET A 386 16.17 -2.65 -22.23
CA MET A 386 14.80 -3.08 -21.94
C MET A 386 13.83 -1.90 -21.80
N ILE A 387 14.26 -0.81 -21.14
CA ILE A 387 13.39 0.36 -20.93
C ILE A 387 13.36 1.33 -22.12
N ASN A 388 14.36 1.30 -23.03
CA ASN A 388 14.46 2.32 -24.10
C ASN A 388 13.25 2.31 -25.05
N ASN A 389 12.72 1.13 -25.35
CA ASN A 389 11.53 0.98 -26.19
C ASN A 389 10.20 1.24 -25.45
N ARG A 390 10.26 1.65 -24.18
CA ARG A 390 9.11 1.77 -23.27
C ARG A 390 9.11 3.16 -22.62
N PRO A 391 8.48 4.19 -23.26
CA PRO A 391 8.58 5.58 -22.81
C PRO A 391 8.15 5.82 -21.35
N VAL A 392 7.10 5.12 -20.89
CA VAL A 392 6.62 5.21 -19.50
C VAL A 392 7.69 4.71 -18.52
N ALA A 393 8.24 3.52 -18.76
CA ALA A 393 9.33 2.97 -17.96
C ALA A 393 10.57 3.88 -17.95
N TYR A 394 10.96 4.36 -19.13
CA TYR A 394 12.09 5.27 -19.29
C TYR A 394 11.89 6.54 -18.45
N SER A 395 10.74 7.22 -18.58
CA SER A 395 10.45 8.47 -17.88
C SER A 395 10.42 8.32 -16.35
N ILE A 396 9.93 7.19 -15.84
CA ILE A 396 9.92 6.89 -14.40
C ILE A 396 11.36 6.75 -13.89
N ILE A 397 12.21 5.99 -14.58
CA ILE A 397 13.64 5.86 -14.22
C ILE A 397 14.37 7.19 -14.34
N GLU A 398 14.15 7.94 -15.42
CA GLU A 398 14.77 9.25 -15.61
C GLU A 398 14.39 10.20 -14.46
N THR A 399 13.12 10.20 -14.05
CA THR A 399 12.62 11.06 -12.96
C THR A 399 13.17 10.62 -11.61
N SER A 400 13.21 9.31 -11.32
CA SER A 400 13.78 8.78 -10.08
C SER A 400 15.27 9.08 -9.96
N ALA A 401 16.04 8.86 -11.04
CA ALA A 401 17.49 9.07 -11.08
C ALA A 401 17.87 10.54 -10.86
N LYS A 402 17.06 11.50 -11.34
CA LYS A 402 17.28 12.94 -11.10
C LYS A 402 17.40 13.32 -9.62
N TYR A 403 16.76 12.57 -8.72
CA TYR A 403 16.77 12.88 -7.28
C TYR A 403 17.71 11.97 -6.48
N GLN A 404 17.91 10.72 -6.90
CA GLN A 404 18.57 9.71 -6.08
C GLN A 404 19.93 9.26 -6.61
N ASP A 405 20.15 9.30 -7.93
CA ASP A 405 21.26 8.59 -8.57
C ASP A 405 21.72 9.30 -9.85
N THR A 406 22.58 10.31 -9.68
CA THR A 406 23.05 11.15 -10.79
C THR A 406 24.01 10.42 -11.74
N GLU A 407 24.76 9.43 -11.25
CA GLU A 407 25.64 8.61 -12.11
C GLU A 407 24.81 7.73 -13.04
N LEU A 408 23.77 7.06 -12.54
CA LEU A 408 22.84 6.31 -13.39
C LEU A 408 22.21 7.20 -14.48
N LEU A 409 21.87 8.44 -14.13
CA LEU A 409 21.29 9.38 -15.09
C LEU A 409 22.27 9.74 -16.21
N LYS A 410 23.57 9.90 -15.89
CA LYS A 410 24.62 10.11 -16.91
C LYS A 410 24.77 8.90 -17.81
N ASP A 411 24.82 7.70 -17.24
CA ASP A 411 24.93 6.45 -18.00
C ASP A 411 23.72 6.25 -18.93
N LEU A 412 22.52 6.57 -18.45
CA LEU A 412 21.27 6.51 -19.23
C LEU A 412 21.34 7.45 -20.44
N TYR A 413 21.67 8.73 -20.23
CA TYR A 413 21.79 9.69 -21.33
C TYR A 413 22.95 9.38 -22.28
N TYR A 414 24.03 8.78 -21.78
CA TYR A 414 25.14 8.35 -22.62
C TYR A 414 24.74 7.20 -23.55
N GLN A 415 24.01 6.20 -23.05
CA GLN A 415 23.56 5.08 -23.88
C GLN A 415 22.54 5.47 -24.94
N ASP A 416 21.71 6.49 -24.67
CA ASP A 416 20.68 6.99 -25.60
C ASP A 416 21.20 8.13 -26.52
N ASP A 417 22.51 8.40 -26.53
CA ASP A 417 23.16 9.51 -27.26
C ASP A 417 22.57 10.91 -26.97
N ARG A 418 21.93 11.08 -25.81
CA ARG A 418 21.34 12.34 -25.31
C ARG A 418 22.40 13.25 -24.67
N LYS A 419 23.37 13.67 -25.49
CA LYS A 419 24.54 14.48 -25.06
C LYS A 419 24.15 15.77 -24.33
N THR A 420 23.05 16.39 -24.74
CA THR A 420 22.54 17.67 -24.22
C THR A 420 22.02 17.52 -22.79
N ASP A 421 21.23 16.48 -22.55
CA ASP A 421 20.73 16.15 -21.22
C ASP A 421 21.87 15.73 -20.29
N GLY A 422 22.83 14.94 -20.79
CA GLY A 422 24.06 14.61 -20.07
C GLY A 422 24.87 15.86 -19.69
N ALA A 423 25.05 16.81 -20.61
CA ALA A 423 25.72 18.07 -20.32
C ALA A 423 24.97 18.92 -19.28
N ASN A 424 23.64 18.95 -19.32
CA ASN A 424 22.81 19.65 -18.32
C ASN A 424 22.97 19.06 -16.91
N VAL A 425 23.12 17.73 -16.79
CA VAL A 425 23.42 17.08 -15.51
C VAL A 425 24.76 17.56 -14.96
N ILE A 426 25.81 17.53 -15.79
CA ILE A 426 27.15 17.97 -15.38
C ILE A 426 27.17 19.48 -15.05
N LEU A 427 26.41 20.28 -15.78
CA LEU A 427 26.23 21.70 -15.48
C LEU A 427 25.63 21.91 -14.09
N ARG A 428 24.54 21.21 -13.74
CA ARG A 428 23.95 21.29 -12.40
C ARG A 428 24.94 20.89 -11.31
N GLU A 429 25.70 19.83 -11.55
CA GLU A 429 26.74 19.42 -10.61
C GLU A 429 27.84 20.46 -10.44
N SER A 430 28.20 21.18 -11.50
CA SER A 430 29.19 22.27 -11.44
C SER A 430 28.70 23.42 -10.55
N LEU A 431 27.41 23.78 -10.66
CA LEU A 431 26.80 24.85 -9.88
C LEU A 431 26.76 24.51 -8.38
N ALA A 432 26.66 23.22 -8.04
CA ALA A 432 26.69 22.74 -6.66
C ALA A 432 28.10 22.58 -6.08
N GLN A 433 29.18 22.72 -6.87
CA GLN A 433 30.55 22.60 -6.35
C GLN A 433 30.98 23.84 -5.57
N GLU A 434 31.55 23.66 -4.38
CA GLU A 434 32.17 24.74 -3.61
C GLU A 434 33.60 25.04 -4.08
N ASN A 435 34.33 24.00 -4.51
CA ASN A 435 35.70 24.16 -5.00
C ASN A 435 35.71 24.75 -6.42
N PHE A 436 36.47 25.82 -6.61
CA PHE A 436 36.54 26.55 -7.88
C PHE A 436 37.12 25.71 -9.02
N THR A 437 38.20 24.96 -8.77
CA THR A 437 38.85 24.13 -9.77
C THR A 437 37.91 23.02 -10.26
N THR A 438 37.25 22.32 -9.34
CA THR A 438 36.30 21.25 -9.71
C THR A 438 35.07 21.79 -10.44
N ARG A 439 34.57 22.98 -10.05
CA ARG A 439 33.51 23.69 -10.76
C ARG A 439 33.90 23.94 -12.22
N ILE A 440 35.10 24.47 -12.45
CA ILE A 440 35.60 24.79 -13.80
C ILE A 440 35.81 23.52 -14.63
N ASP A 441 36.34 22.45 -14.05
CA ASP A 441 36.56 21.20 -14.78
C ASP A 441 35.24 20.53 -15.20
N LYS A 442 34.20 20.60 -14.35
CA LYS A 442 32.84 20.16 -14.74
C LYS A 442 32.25 21.03 -15.86
N LEU A 443 32.41 22.35 -15.82
CA LEU A 443 31.96 23.24 -16.90
C LEU A 443 32.66 22.93 -18.23
N LYS A 444 33.97 22.62 -18.20
CA LYS A 444 34.71 22.18 -19.40
C LYS A 444 34.16 20.87 -19.96
N LEU A 445 33.86 19.91 -19.08
CA LEU A 445 33.27 18.63 -19.49
C LEU A 445 31.88 18.81 -20.13
N ALA A 446 31.01 19.63 -19.53
CA ALA A 446 29.71 19.97 -20.09
C ALA A 446 29.83 20.67 -21.45
N SER A 447 30.73 21.65 -21.57
CA SER A 447 31.00 22.34 -22.84
C SER A 447 31.49 21.37 -23.93
N LYS A 448 32.37 20.42 -23.58
CA LYS A 448 32.86 19.40 -24.51
C LYS A 448 31.71 18.53 -25.05
N LEU A 449 30.84 18.03 -24.18
CA LEU A 449 29.68 17.23 -24.59
C LEU A 449 28.71 18.01 -25.49
N LEU A 450 28.49 19.30 -25.21
CA LEU A 450 27.67 20.15 -26.07
C LEU A 450 28.32 20.42 -27.42
N LYS A 451 29.65 20.56 -27.51
CA LYS A 451 30.35 20.70 -28.81
C LYS A 451 30.26 19.45 -29.67
N ASP A 452 30.25 18.28 -29.04
CA ASP A 452 30.06 17.00 -29.72
C ASP A 452 28.61 16.83 -30.24
N SER A 453 27.69 17.72 -29.84
CA SER A 453 26.36 17.90 -30.41
C SER A 453 26.36 19.09 -31.39
N LYS A 454 26.07 18.84 -32.67
CA LYS A 454 26.10 19.90 -33.70
C LYS A 454 25.04 21.00 -33.47
N ASP A 455 23.99 20.70 -32.71
CA ASP A 455 22.83 21.57 -32.54
C ASP A 455 23.00 22.58 -31.38
N HIS A 456 24.00 22.40 -30.50
CA HIS A 456 24.14 23.18 -29.25
C HIS A 456 25.45 23.95 -29.14
N LEU A 457 25.95 24.43 -30.29
CA LEU A 457 27.19 25.22 -30.35
C LEU A 457 27.08 26.57 -29.63
N ILE A 458 25.87 27.15 -29.55
CA ILE A 458 25.62 28.43 -28.88
C ILE A 458 25.79 28.26 -27.37
N GLU A 459 25.20 27.22 -26.81
CA GLU A 459 25.27 26.87 -25.39
C GLU A 459 26.69 26.47 -25.00
N ALA A 460 27.39 25.72 -25.86
CA ALA A 460 28.81 25.42 -25.67
C ALA A 460 29.66 26.70 -25.59
N ALA A 461 29.44 27.67 -26.50
CA ALA A 461 30.14 28.95 -26.49
C ALA A 461 29.81 29.80 -25.25
N ALA A 462 28.55 29.76 -24.79
CA ALA A 462 28.11 30.44 -23.57
C ALA A 462 28.76 29.84 -22.30
N LEU A 463 28.96 28.52 -22.25
CA LEU A 463 29.70 27.88 -21.16
C LEU A 463 31.19 28.27 -21.20
N GLU A 464 31.81 28.35 -22.37
CA GLU A 464 33.20 28.81 -22.49
C GLU A 464 33.38 30.28 -22.10
N GLU A 465 32.40 31.12 -22.41
CA GLU A 465 32.38 32.51 -21.96
C GLU A 465 32.21 32.58 -20.43
N SER A 466 31.38 31.72 -19.85
CA SER A 466 31.18 31.60 -18.40
C SER A 466 32.45 31.13 -17.67
N ILE A 467 33.17 30.14 -18.22
CA ILE A 467 34.47 29.68 -17.70
C ILE A 467 35.49 30.83 -17.72
N ARG A 468 35.55 31.59 -18.82
CA ARG A 468 36.43 32.76 -18.94
C ARG A 468 36.08 33.83 -17.91
N LEU A 469 34.80 34.12 -17.71
CA LEU A 469 34.34 35.11 -16.72
C LEU A 469 34.73 34.70 -15.31
N LEU A 470 34.46 33.45 -14.92
CA LEU A 470 34.81 32.94 -13.58
C LEU A 470 36.32 32.99 -13.33
N THR A 471 37.13 32.59 -14.31
CA THR A 471 38.60 32.64 -14.21
C THR A 471 39.11 34.08 -14.09
N LEU A 472 38.51 35.01 -14.84
CA LEU A 472 38.82 36.43 -14.71
C LEU A 472 38.42 36.96 -13.34
N GLN A 473 37.26 36.58 -12.81
CA GLN A 473 36.81 36.99 -11.48
C GLN A 473 37.71 36.47 -10.36
N GLU A 474 38.16 35.22 -10.44
CA GLU A 474 39.15 34.67 -9.50
C GLU A 474 40.45 35.50 -9.52
N SER A 475 40.91 35.91 -10.71
CA SER A 475 42.07 36.80 -10.82
C SER A 475 41.82 38.19 -10.21
N LEU A 476 40.59 38.71 -10.32
CA LEU A 476 40.21 40.00 -9.72
C LEU A 476 40.17 39.93 -8.19
N GLU A 477 39.66 38.84 -7.62
CA GLU A 477 39.65 38.65 -6.15
C GLU A 477 41.07 38.51 -5.58
N ARG A 478 42.00 37.96 -6.35
CA ARG A 478 43.43 37.93 -5.97
C ARG A 478 44.09 39.30 -6.02
N ASP A 479 43.73 40.12 -7.00
CA ASP A 479 44.33 41.43 -7.23
C ASP A 479 43.70 42.56 -6.39
N ILE A 480 42.40 42.44 -6.06
CA ILE A 480 41.60 43.44 -5.35
C ILE A 480 41.22 42.85 -4.00
N PHE A 481 41.97 43.24 -2.97
CA PHE A 481 41.79 42.75 -1.61
C PHE A 481 40.39 43.07 -1.06
N GLU A 482 39.84 42.17 -0.24
CA GLU A 482 38.54 42.31 0.45
C GLU A 482 37.29 42.45 -0.44
N GLU A 483 37.37 42.12 -1.74
CA GLU A 483 36.22 42.20 -2.65
C GLU A 483 35.92 40.86 -3.33
N SER A 484 34.64 40.47 -3.34
CA SER A 484 34.15 39.27 -4.03
C SER A 484 33.67 39.56 -5.47
N PHE A 485 34.11 38.78 -6.44
CA PHE A 485 33.71 38.87 -7.83
C PHE A 485 33.18 37.55 -8.39
N VAL A 486 33.64 36.41 -7.89
CA VAL A 486 33.31 35.09 -8.44
C VAL A 486 31.82 34.82 -8.33
N GLY A 487 31.20 34.50 -9.47
CA GLY A 487 29.77 34.19 -9.56
C GLY A 487 28.89 35.38 -9.94
N LEU A 488 29.42 36.60 -9.97
CA LEU A 488 28.67 37.75 -10.46
C LEU A 488 28.43 37.63 -11.98
N PRO A 489 27.29 38.07 -12.51
CA PRO A 489 27.14 38.22 -13.95
C PRO A 489 28.10 39.28 -14.50
N LEU A 490 28.41 39.20 -15.79
CA LEU A 490 29.33 40.13 -16.48
C LEU A 490 28.96 41.60 -16.23
N ASN A 491 27.66 41.92 -16.25
CA ASN A 491 27.15 43.27 -16.04
C ASN A 491 27.47 43.79 -14.63
N GLU A 492 27.25 42.96 -13.61
CA GLU A 492 27.53 43.32 -12.21
C GLU A 492 29.04 43.38 -11.93
N THR A 493 29.82 42.54 -12.59
CA THR A 493 31.29 42.60 -12.53
C THR A 493 31.79 43.97 -13.00
N ILE A 494 31.32 44.45 -14.15
CA ILE A 494 31.68 45.77 -14.70
C ILE A 494 31.14 46.91 -13.82
N PHE A 495 29.91 46.78 -13.32
CA PHE A 495 29.32 47.76 -12.40
C PHE A 495 30.18 47.90 -11.13
N LYS A 496 30.53 46.77 -10.50
CA LYS A 496 31.32 46.72 -9.27
C LYS A 496 32.71 47.30 -9.49
N LEU A 497 33.40 46.93 -10.57
CA LEU A 497 34.70 47.52 -10.93
C LEU A 497 34.64 49.02 -11.14
N THR A 498 33.59 49.50 -11.82
CA THR A 498 33.37 50.94 -12.02
C THR A 498 33.13 51.65 -10.69
N ARG A 499 32.30 51.08 -9.81
CA ARG A 499 32.00 51.61 -8.48
C ARG A 499 33.25 51.67 -7.57
N LEU A 500 34.19 50.74 -7.75
CA LEU A 500 35.47 50.72 -7.04
C LEU A 500 36.52 51.64 -7.68
N GLY A 501 36.29 52.18 -8.87
CA GLY A 501 37.21 53.07 -9.58
C GLY A 501 38.21 52.39 -10.51
N PHE A 502 38.09 51.09 -10.75
CA PHE A 502 38.97 50.35 -11.66
C PHE A 502 38.52 50.48 -13.13
N HIS A 503 38.41 51.71 -13.62
CA HIS A 503 37.90 52.01 -14.98
C HIS A 503 38.69 51.35 -16.12
N PRO A 504 40.03 51.27 -16.10
CA PRO A 504 40.79 50.58 -17.14
C PRO A 504 40.47 49.08 -17.19
N ARG A 505 40.26 48.43 -16.03
CA ARG A 505 39.91 47.01 -15.94
C ARG A 505 38.48 46.77 -16.47
N ALA A 506 37.53 47.64 -16.12
CA ALA A 506 36.17 47.58 -16.66
C ALA A 506 36.14 47.72 -18.20
N ASN A 507 36.95 48.62 -18.76
CA ASN A 507 37.09 48.78 -20.21
C ASN A 507 37.73 47.55 -20.87
N LYS A 508 38.75 46.94 -20.25
CA LYS A 508 39.37 45.71 -20.76
C LYS A 508 38.36 44.56 -20.86
N ILE A 509 37.56 44.36 -19.81
CA ILE A 509 36.52 43.32 -19.76
C ILE A 509 35.45 43.57 -20.83
N ARG A 510 35.02 44.81 -21.05
CA ARG A 510 34.10 45.15 -22.15
C ARG A 510 34.63 44.65 -23.50
N THR A 511 35.91 44.91 -23.80
CA THR A 511 36.53 44.51 -25.06
C THR A 511 36.66 43.00 -25.18
N GLU A 512 37.06 42.33 -24.10
CA GLU A 512 37.28 40.88 -24.04
C GLU A 512 35.98 40.08 -24.25
N PHE A 513 34.88 40.51 -23.63
CA PHE A 513 33.55 39.89 -23.74
C PHE A 513 32.68 40.52 -24.85
N LYS A 514 33.24 41.38 -25.70
CA LYS A 514 32.55 42.05 -26.83
C LYS A 514 31.20 42.68 -26.41
N MET A 515 31.15 43.29 -25.23
CA MET A 515 29.91 43.84 -24.69
C MET A 515 29.42 45.00 -25.57
N PRO A 516 28.11 45.06 -25.93
CA PRO A 516 27.56 46.16 -26.70
C PRO A 516 27.75 47.52 -26.03
N ASP A 517 28.18 48.52 -26.80
CA ASP A 517 28.50 49.87 -26.31
C ASP A 517 27.36 50.50 -25.52
N LYS A 518 26.12 50.38 -26.01
CA LYS A 518 24.92 50.88 -25.32
C LYS A 518 24.78 50.28 -23.91
N ARG A 519 25.04 48.98 -23.76
CA ARG A 519 24.95 48.27 -22.47
C ARG A 519 26.06 48.73 -21.53
N PHE A 520 27.30 48.79 -22.02
CA PHE A 520 28.44 49.24 -21.23
C PHE A 520 28.26 50.67 -20.71
N TRP A 521 27.79 51.59 -21.55
CA TRP A 521 27.59 52.99 -21.17
C TRP A 521 26.54 53.15 -20.05
N TRP A 522 25.44 52.39 -20.11
CA TRP A 522 24.46 52.36 -19.03
C TRP A 522 25.05 51.86 -17.71
N ILE A 523 25.77 50.74 -17.74
CA ILE A 523 26.37 50.14 -16.55
C ILE A 523 27.41 51.08 -15.95
N LYS A 524 28.28 51.65 -16.79
CA LYS A 524 29.34 52.55 -16.35
C LYS A 524 28.79 53.88 -15.81
N LEU A 525 27.76 54.47 -16.44
CA LEU A 525 27.08 55.66 -15.91
C LEU A 525 26.53 55.41 -14.50
N ARG A 526 25.78 54.31 -14.33
CA ARG A 526 25.22 53.95 -13.00
C ARG A 526 26.31 53.68 -11.98
N GLY A 527 27.41 53.02 -12.37
CA GLY A 527 28.56 52.78 -11.50
C GLY A 527 29.24 54.07 -11.05
N LEU A 528 29.45 55.02 -11.97
CA LEU A 528 30.03 56.33 -11.68
C LEU A 528 29.13 57.17 -10.76
N VAL A 529 27.83 57.18 -11.02
CA VAL A 529 26.83 57.87 -10.18
C VAL A 529 26.78 57.26 -8.78
N ALA A 530 26.78 55.93 -8.67
CA ALA A 530 26.82 55.23 -7.38
C ALA A 530 28.08 55.55 -6.56
N LYS A 531 29.24 55.69 -7.23
CA LYS A 531 30.50 56.13 -6.60
C LYS A 531 30.55 57.65 -6.32
N ARG A 532 29.63 58.43 -6.89
CA ARG A 532 29.64 59.90 -6.90
C ARG A 532 30.90 60.50 -7.57
N GLU A 533 31.41 59.82 -8.59
CA GLU A 533 32.60 60.24 -9.34
C GLU A 533 32.20 61.22 -10.47
N TRP A 534 31.75 62.40 -10.06
CA TRP A 534 31.20 63.43 -10.95
C TRP A 534 32.18 63.91 -12.02
N ALA A 535 33.49 63.95 -11.71
CA ALA A 535 34.52 64.39 -12.63
C ALA A 535 34.60 63.53 -13.90
N GLU A 536 34.48 62.20 -13.77
CA GLU A 536 34.43 61.30 -14.94
C GLU A 536 33.15 61.50 -15.76
N ILE A 537 32.01 61.75 -15.09
CA ILE A 537 30.74 62.01 -15.78
C ILE A 537 30.81 63.34 -16.55
N GLU A 538 31.40 64.38 -15.96
CA GLU A 538 31.64 65.66 -16.62
C GLU A 538 32.57 65.51 -17.83
N GLU A 539 33.59 64.65 -17.75
CA GLU A 539 34.48 64.39 -18.89
C GLU A 539 33.70 63.80 -20.08
N TRP A 540 32.70 62.95 -19.83
CA TRP A 540 31.85 62.41 -20.90
C TRP A 540 31.03 63.50 -21.60
N SER A 541 30.73 64.60 -20.90
CA SER A 541 30.06 65.75 -21.50
C SER A 541 30.88 66.43 -22.61
N LYS A 542 32.19 66.20 -22.69
CA LYS A 542 33.02 66.72 -23.79
C LYS A 542 32.90 65.90 -25.08
N SER A 543 32.39 64.66 -25.00
CA SER A 543 32.15 63.84 -26.19
C SER A 543 30.97 64.38 -27.02
N LYS A 544 31.09 64.32 -28.36
CA LYS A 544 30.05 64.82 -29.28
C LYS A 544 28.80 63.93 -29.27
N THR A 545 28.95 62.62 -29.09
CA THR A 545 27.88 61.63 -29.20
C THR A 545 27.90 60.65 -28.03
N SER A 546 26.70 60.19 -27.63
CA SER A 546 26.51 59.15 -26.61
C SER A 546 25.67 58.01 -27.21
N PRO A 547 26.11 56.74 -27.13
CA PRO A 547 25.33 55.58 -27.59
C PRO A 547 23.98 55.39 -26.88
N ILE A 548 23.82 55.97 -25.69
CA ILE A 548 22.57 55.92 -24.90
C ILE A 548 21.79 57.25 -24.95
N GLY A 549 22.28 58.25 -25.69
CA GLY A 549 21.78 59.62 -25.60
C GLY A 549 22.29 60.36 -24.36
N TRP A 550 21.90 61.62 -24.20
CA TRP A 550 22.31 62.47 -23.07
C TRP A 550 21.24 62.59 -21.98
N GLU A 551 20.00 62.23 -22.30
CA GLU A 551 18.88 62.23 -21.35
C GLU A 551 19.10 61.27 -20.16
N PRO A 552 19.61 60.02 -20.35
CA PRO A 552 19.98 59.18 -19.23
C PRO A 552 20.96 59.81 -18.23
N PHE A 553 21.92 60.59 -18.73
CA PHE A 553 22.91 61.25 -17.87
C PHE A 553 22.26 62.30 -16.98
N PHE A 554 21.34 63.08 -17.54
CA PHE A 554 20.55 64.03 -16.77
C PHE A 554 19.75 63.33 -15.67
N ASN A 555 18.96 62.31 -16.04
CA ASN A 555 18.07 61.62 -15.10
C ASN A 555 18.84 60.95 -13.96
N GLU A 556 19.91 60.21 -14.27
CA GLU A 556 20.71 59.51 -13.26
C GLU A 556 21.45 60.50 -12.34
N CYS A 557 22.04 61.59 -12.88
CA CYS A 557 22.70 62.61 -12.05
C CYS A 557 21.72 63.41 -11.18
N LEU A 558 20.54 63.73 -11.72
CA LEU A 558 19.49 64.43 -10.99
C LEU A 558 18.95 63.55 -9.85
N SER A 559 18.69 62.27 -10.11
CA SER A 559 18.21 61.31 -9.11
C SER A 559 19.20 61.15 -7.93
N ALA A 560 20.50 61.29 -8.19
CA ALA A 560 21.54 61.27 -7.18
C ALA A 560 21.80 62.63 -6.51
N GLY A 561 20.98 63.64 -6.82
CA GLY A 561 20.98 64.95 -6.16
C GLY A 561 21.98 65.97 -6.70
N ASN A 562 22.74 65.65 -7.76
CA ASN A 562 23.71 66.58 -8.35
C ASN A 562 23.11 67.35 -9.53
N THR A 563 22.35 68.40 -9.20
CA THR A 563 21.71 69.30 -10.18
C THR A 563 22.72 70.05 -11.05
N LYS A 564 23.93 70.31 -10.54
CA LYS A 564 24.99 71.02 -11.29
C LYS A 564 25.51 70.18 -12.45
N VAL A 565 25.78 68.90 -12.22
CA VAL A 565 26.27 67.98 -13.25
C VAL A 565 25.14 67.60 -14.22
N ALA A 566 23.93 67.35 -13.69
CA ALA A 566 22.75 67.06 -14.52
C ALA A 566 22.50 68.17 -15.56
N ALA A 567 22.61 69.44 -15.14
CA ALA A 567 22.42 70.61 -15.99
C ALA A 567 23.35 70.68 -17.21
N ILE A 568 24.54 70.06 -17.17
CA ILE A 568 25.51 70.06 -18.28
C ILE A 568 24.96 69.31 -19.50
N PHE A 569 24.09 68.31 -19.27
CA PHE A 569 23.59 67.43 -20.33
C PHE A 569 22.32 67.96 -21.03
N ILE A 570 21.61 68.93 -20.43
CA ILE A 570 20.34 69.46 -20.98
C ILE A 570 20.51 70.06 -22.39
N PRO A 571 21.50 70.94 -22.66
CA PRO A 571 21.71 71.48 -24.03
C PRO A 571 22.07 70.41 -25.06
N LYS A 572 22.57 69.25 -24.60
CA LYS A 572 22.99 68.14 -25.47
C LYS A 572 21.83 67.23 -25.87
N CYS A 573 20.69 67.33 -25.19
CA CYS A 573 19.46 66.59 -25.50
C CYS A 573 18.69 67.24 -26.66
N LYS A 574 19.32 67.27 -27.85
CA LYS A 574 18.75 67.89 -29.07
C LYS A 574 17.53 67.15 -29.62
N ASN A 575 17.36 65.90 -29.25
CA ASN A 575 16.21 65.05 -29.58
C ASN A 575 14.95 65.37 -28.76
N LEU A 576 15.09 66.09 -27.64
CA LEU A 576 13.96 66.48 -26.79
C LEU A 576 13.36 67.81 -27.25
N SER A 577 12.06 67.96 -27.02
CA SER A 577 11.34 69.20 -27.27
C SER A 577 11.83 70.32 -26.36
N HIS A 578 11.62 71.57 -26.78
CA HIS A 578 11.95 72.73 -25.96
C HIS A 578 11.19 72.71 -24.61
N THR A 579 9.93 72.25 -24.61
CA THR A 579 9.11 72.11 -23.40
C THR A 579 9.71 71.12 -22.39
N GLU A 580 10.23 69.98 -22.87
CA GLU A 580 10.92 69.00 -22.02
C GLU A 580 12.22 69.56 -21.45
N ARG A 581 13.04 70.25 -22.28
CA ARG A 581 14.27 70.90 -21.79
C ARG A 581 13.99 72.01 -20.77
N ILE A 582 12.93 72.79 -20.95
CA ILE A 582 12.46 73.80 -19.98
C ILE A 582 12.14 73.11 -18.64
N ASN A 583 11.41 72.00 -18.65
CA ASN A 583 11.12 71.23 -17.44
C ASN A 583 12.39 70.67 -16.78
N MET A 584 13.36 70.18 -17.56
CA MET A 584 14.65 69.70 -17.04
C MET A 584 15.45 70.82 -16.35
N TRP A 585 15.47 72.03 -16.92
CA TRP A 585 16.12 73.20 -16.31
C TRP A 585 15.45 73.61 -14.99
N VAL A 586 14.11 73.55 -14.94
CA VAL A 586 13.33 73.81 -13.72
C VAL A 586 13.64 72.77 -12.64
N GLN A 587 13.72 71.48 -12.99
CA GLN A 587 14.08 70.41 -12.07
C GLN A 587 15.51 70.58 -11.48
N CYS A 588 16.43 71.20 -12.24
CA CYS A 588 17.76 71.57 -11.73
C CYS A 588 17.78 72.85 -10.89
N GLY A 589 16.65 73.54 -10.71
CA GLY A 589 16.55 74.82 -10.01
C GLY A 589 17.11 76.02 -10.81
N MET A 590 17.41 75.85 -12.10
CA MET A 590 18.02 76.87 -12.96
C MET A 590 16.95 77.58 -13.82
N VAL A 591 16.08 78.34 -13.18
CA VAL A 591 14.90 78.96 -13.83
C VAL A 591 15.30 80.02 -14.87
N ALA A 592 16.40 80.73 -14.67
CA ALA A 592 16.94 81.69 -15.64
C ALA A 592 17.28 81.02 -16.99
N LYS A 593 17.94 79.85 -16.95
CA LYS A 593 18.26 79.06 -18.15
C LYS A 593 17.04 78.42 -18.79
N ALA A 594 16.04 78.03 -17.98
CA ALA A 594 14.74 77.61 -18.49
C ALA A 594 14.07 78.74 -19.30
N GLY A 595 14.20 79.98 -18.82
CA GLY A 595 13.76 81.18 -19.54
C GLY A 595 14.49 81.41 -20.86
N GLU A 596 15.82 81.25 -20.89
CA GLU A 596 16.61 81.34 -22.14
C GLU A 596 16.16 80.30 -23.19
N GLU A 597 15.88 79.07 -22.75
CA GLU A 597 15.37 78.01 -23.62
C GLU A 597 13.96 78.31 -24.16
N ALA A 598 13.08 78.88 -23.33
CA ALA A 598 11.75 79.34 -23.73
C ALA A 598 11.82 80.54 -24.70
N VAL A 599 12.81 81.41 -24.52
CA VAL A 599 13.07 82.52 -25.46
C VAL A 599 13.51 81.99 -26.82
N ALA A 600 14.42 81.02 -26.84
CA ALA A 600 14.88 80.38 -28.07
C ALA A 600 13.74 79.68 -28.84
N ALA A 601 12.75 79.14 -28.12
CA ALA A 601 11.55 78.52 -28.69
C ALA A 601 10.43 79.50 -29.09
N ARG A 602 10.58 80.80 -28.79
CA ARG A 602 9.53 81.84 -28.92
C ARG A 602 8.23 81.51 -28.16
N ASP A 603 8.33 80.77 -27.05
CA ASP A 603 7.18 80.33 -26.26
C ASP A 603 6.89 81.30 -25.11
N TYR A 604 6.01 82.27 -25.36
CA TYR A 604 5.61 83.27 -24.36
C TYR A 604 4.83 82.64 -23.19
N HIS A 605 4.01 81.62 -23.45
CA HIS A 605 3.22 80.95 -22.41
C HIS A 605 4.11 80.14 -21.46
N ALA A 606 5.19 79.52 -21.96
CA ALA A 606 6.19 78.88 -21.12
C ALA A 606 6.92 79.89 -20.21
N LEU A 607 7.24 81.09 -20.71
CA LEU A 607 7.83 82.16 -19.90
C LEU A 607 6.88 82.66 -18.79
N GLU A 608 5.59 82.79 -19.11
CA GLU A 608 4.55 83.15 -18.14
C GLU A 608 4.41 82.07 -17.04
N ALA A 609 4.48 80.79 -17.41
CA ALA A 609 4.43 79.68 -16.47
C ALA A 609 5.70 79.52 -15.60
N LEU A 610 6.85 80.08 -16.02
CA LEU A 610 8.10 80.08 -15.26
C LEU A 610 8.16 81.19 -14.20
N LEU A 611 7.42 82.28 -14.39
CA LEU A 611 7.38 83.44 -13.49
C LEU A 611 7.02 83.08 -12.01
N PRO A 612 5.98 82.28 -11.72
CA PRO A 612 5.67 81.87 -10.34
C PRO A 612 6.69 80.88 -9.76
N LYS A 613 7.53 80.24 -10.59
CA LYS A 613 8.57 79.30 -10.17
C LYS A 613 9.94 79.99 -9.97
N ALA A 614 10.06 81.26 -10.34
CA ALA A 614 11.30 82.02 -10.26
C ALA A 614 11.52 82.59 -8.86
N THR A 615 12.76 82.52 -8.37
CA THR A 615 13.16 83.06 -7.07
C THR A 615 14.41 83.94 -7.21
N GLY A 616 14.51 84.99 -6.38
CA GLY A 616 15.66 85.90 -6.37
C GLY A 616 15.93 86.58 -7.71
N ALA A 617 17.18 86.53 -8.19
CA ALA A 617 17.65 87.20 -9.41
C ALA A 617 17.02 86.68 -10.71
N ALA A 618 16.37 85.50 -10.70
CA ALA A 618 15.70 84.96 -11.88
C ALA A 618 14.40 85.70 -12.24
N ILE A 619 13.75 86.37 -11.28
CA ILE A 619 12.49 87.12 -11.50
C ILE A 619 12.68 88.28 -12.50
N PRO A 620 13.62 89.23 -12.28
CA PRO A 620 13.83 90.31 -13.23
C PRO A 620 14.36 89.83 -14.59
N GLU A 621 15.10 88.72 -14.63
CA GLU A 621 15.60 88.13 -15.88
C GLU A 621 14.46 87.57 -16.74
N ILE A 622 13.53 86.82 -16.14
CA ILE A 622 12.36 86.28 -16.86
C ILE A 622 11.42 87.42 -17.31
N GLN A 623 11.20 88.43 -16.48
CA GLN A 623 10.41 89.62 -16.87
C GLN A 623 11.04 90.35 -18.07
N ARG A 624 12.37 90.48 -18.09
CA ARG A 624 13.10 91.06 -19.23
C ARG A 624 13.01 90.18 -20.48
N MET A 625 13.03 88.86 -20.33
CA MET A 625 12.85 87.90 -21.43
C MET A 625 11.41 87.95 -21.99
N MET A 626 10.39 88.07 -21.15
CA MET A 626 8.99 88.26 -21.56
C MET A 626 8.78 89.56 -22.35
N GLN A 627 9.44 90.66 -21.94
CA GLN A 627 9.38 91.93 -22.68
C GLN A 627 9.97 91.83 -24.10
N LYS A 628 10.98 90.98 -24.32
CA LYS A 628 11.58 90.74 -25.64
C LYS A 628 10.69 89.92 -26.59
N LEU A 629 9.76 89.14 -26.04
CA LEU A 629 8.89 88.21 -26.80
C LEU A 629 7.42 88.64 -26.81
N ARG A 630 7.13 89.85 -26.34
CA ARG A 630 5.78 90.40 -26.27
C ARG A 630 5.15 90.35 -27.68
N PRO A 631 3.99 89.67 -27.87
CA PRO A 631 3.33 89.63 -29.16
C PRO A 631 2.97 91.05 -29.60
N SER A 632 3.36 91.45 -30.81
CA SER A 632 2.74 92.60 -31.48
C SER A 632 1.23 92.31 -31.60
N ARG A 633 0.41 93.22 -31.07
CA ARG A 633 -1.06 93.14 -31.14
C ARG A 633 -1.57 93.04 -32.58
#